data_AF-A0A831UZ44-F1
#
_entry.id   AF-A0A831UZ44-F1
#
_cell.length_a   1.000
_cell.length_b   1.000
_cell.length_c   1.000
_cell.angle_alpha   90.00
_cell.angle_beta   90.00
_cell.angle_gamma   90.00
#
_symmetry.space_group_name_H-M   'P 1'
#
loop_
_entity.id
_entity.type
_entity.pdbx_description
1 polymer ?
#
loop_
_entity_poly.entity_id
_entity_poly.type
_entity_poly.pdbx_seq_one_letter_code
_entity_poly.pdbx_strand_id
1 'polypeptide(L)'
;LVGCEGGSSPTRKRMDVDFVGESPSTRWVVIDVNNDNDDRNRVPDNEDVDAVAGEDDLLRVELRFDRQRLTRGVFTWSVVNGAEHVALWLDQERRTRPTRTVWEVTDASMPTALYVEGLSPSQTARDVEFRLLYTETIGKSYWDTLRITVAAVDVDLDSDNNDLLQTPSRTRAEDLAEDIEGDVHFPGKYVVVNHNDDDLDLIPDFADGYDRDGVEPDDDVNANDRFVPMVLHLSDVIDLATAKIKLTYAASDPAGVTRTGQEPEYEYRLPVQGSLRVWMQDGGARRDKRSRAANSSGDYVAPGTYTPEQLGLTPASREKTLYVEAVKASGNVGDQRILVEVDPDGPGPFGFMVKDAVRVTAVKVELRDTADNNRDILGGYIAWIGADPAPRMPQLRAQVLPDLGNGISAEWSMRTEYTDHGRNDEVFVPGGATADAPVVAVISQQWDIGAAMAALPDELRIFGGKAVLKLRAGIAFEYEHQFRIRGGNPDDAIARAYIDNNNRGIWFAYAIARHESRDGDQIYNQFVPEGSVYPRFGPEDKGLPFFSGNPQGWGIMQLDFSAAGGRAATVAEIWDWQRNVVSGMDILEDKQLDAIRWMQSLAPQRDRRGALLVPLRPTGQRHQAQVQAGGGVYQPDPNGDGRFNDAQVVGGAPVGVGNRPVGACFFSDGTPSPIEDAVTMKKYNGATAGEYVAWAGAAWVFHPVNHRGRNYVQEICANEVGQRP
;
A
#
# COMPACT_ATOMS: atom_id res chain seq x y z
N LEU A 1 1.78 53.53 29.39
CA LEU A 1 1.15 52.21 29.56
C LEU A 1 2.19 51.16 29.19
N VAL A 2 2.57 50.19 30.03
CA VAL A 2 2.08 49.88 31.39
C VAL A 2 2.47 50.95 32.44
N GLY A 3 2.42 52.25 32.12
CA GLY A 3 1.50 53.08 32.89
C GLY A 3 0.22 52.37 33.35
N CYS A 4 -0.10 52.51 34.63
CA CYS A 4 -1.34 53.12 35.13
C CYS A 4 -1.73 52.52 36.47
N GLU A 5 -2.33 53.40 37.26
CA GLU A 5 -2.55 53.31 38.68
C GLU A 5 -3.66 52.34 39.05
N GLY A 6 -3.44 51.48 40.04
CA GLY A 6 -4.47 50.50 40.39
C GLY A 6 -4.16 49.65 41.62
N GLY A 7 -3.62 50.23 42.69
CA GLY A 7 -3.46 49.54 43.97
C GLY A 7 -3.65 50.51 45.13
N SER A 8 -4.51 50.16 46.08
CA SER A 8 -4.72 50.89 47.33
C SER A 8 -3.51 50.70 48.25
N SER A 9 -2.37 51.28 47.85
CA SER A 9 -1.26 51.47 48.78
C SER A 9 -1.59 52.64 49.70
N PRO A 10 -1.24 52.60 51.00
CA PRO A 10 -1.24 53.76 51.89
C PRO A 10 -0.49 54.99 51.33
N THR A 11 0.35 54.80 50.29
CA THR A 11 0.97 55.88 49.52
C THR A 11 -0.04 56.82 48.83
N ARG A 12 -1.24 56.34 48.44
CA ARG A 12 -2.24 57.16 47.71
C ARG A 12 -2.72 58.39 48.49
N LYS A 13 -2.74 58.33 49.83
CA LYS A 13 -3.26 59.41 50.68
C LYS A 13 -2.25 60.52 51.02
N ARG A 14 -0.99 60.41 50.60
CA ARG A 14 0.07 61.38 51.00
C ARG A 14 0.76 62.11 49.85
N MET A 15 0.43 61.82 48.59
CA MET A 15 1.07 62.46 47.42
C MET A 15 0.23 63.51 46.68
N ASP A 16 -1.01 63.81 47.13
CA ASP A 16 -1.85 64.90 46.61
C ASP A 16 -1.93 64.99 45.07
N VAL A 17 -2.18 63.85 44.43
CA VAL A 17 -2.41 63.73 42.98
C VAL A 17 -3.71 62.97 42.72
N ASP A 18 -4.61 63.61 41.97
CA ASP A 18 -5.85 63.01 41.47
C ASP A 18 -5.67 62.55 40.03
N PHE A 19 -6.09 61.33 39.75
CA PHE A 19 -6.21 60.82 38.38
C PHE A 19 -7.64 60.31 38.17
N VAL A 20 -8.22 60.69 37.02
CA VAL A 20 -9.60 60.37 36.63
C VAL A 20 -9.58 59.12 35.75
N GLY A 21 -10.20 58.03 36.22
CA GLY A 21 -10.44 56.80 35.46
C GLY A 21 -10.55 55.56 36.36
N GLU A 22 -11.55 54.71 36.13
CA GLU A 22 -11.66 53.41 36.82
C GLU A 22 -10.56 52.45 36.30
N SER A 23 -9.70 51.95 37.20
CA SER A 23 -8.68 50.95 36.88
C SER A 23 -9.18 49.53 37.17
N PRO A 24 -9.06 48.56 36.24
CA PRO A 24 -9.28 47.15 36.55
C PRO A 24 -8.18 46.62 37.50
N SER A 25 -8.52 45.56 38.25
CA SER A 25 -7.93 45.22 39.54
C SER A 25 -6.84 44.16 39.58
N THR A 26 -6.25 43.67 38.48
CA THR A 26 -5.18 42.65 38.59
C THR A 26 -4.11 42.76 37.50
N ARG A 27 -2.87 43.07 37.90
CA ARG A 27 -1.65 43.11 37.06
C ARG A 27 -1.07 41.70 36.95
N TRP A 28 -1.29 41.02 35.84
CA TRP A 28 -0.68 39.73 35.56
C TRP A 28 -0.42 39.57 34.05
N VAL A 29 0.53 38.71 33.71
CA VAL A 29 0.94 38.40 32.33
C VAL A 29 1.12 36.89 32.20
N VAL A 30 0.94 36.37 31.00
CA VAL A 30 1.27 34.99 30.64
C VAL A 30 2.58 35.02 29.85
N ILE A 31 3.46 34.05 30.09
CA ILE A 31 4.63 33.78 29.25
C ILE A 31 4.66 32.28 28.92
N ASP A 32 5.34 31.90 27.85
CA ASP A 32 5.57 30.50 27.51
C ASP A 32 6.72 29.89 28.32
N VAL A 33 6.83 28.57 28.32
CA VAL A 33 8.09 27.88 28.63
C VAL A 33 9.02 28.08 27.43
N ASN A 34 10.26 28.50 27.67
CA ASN A 34 11.25 28.73 26.62
C ASN A 34 11.93 27.40 26.21
N ASN A 35 11.17 26.46 25.67
CA ASN A 35 11.63 25.09 25.35
C ASN A 35 11.97 24.86 23.87
N ASP A 36 11.85 25.88 23.01
CA ASP A 36 12.37 25.81 21.65
C ASP A 36 13.89 26.05 21.62
N ASN A 37 14.45 26.13 20.41
CA ASN A 37 15.89 26.09 20.15
C ASN A 37 16.21 27.08 19.02
N ASP A 38 16.23 28.36 19.37
CA ASP A 38 16.38 29.48 18.43
C ASP A 38 17.74 29.49 17.73
N ASP A 39 18.80 29.14 18.46
CA ASP A 39 20.17 29.16 17.95
C ASP A 39 20.59 27.86 17.24
N ARG A 40 19.72 26.84 17.27
CA ARG A 40 19.86 25.51 16.65
C ARG A 40 21.06 24.73 17.20
N ASN A 41 21.43 24.94 18.46
CA ASN A 41 22.53 24.22 19.11
C ASN A 41 22.14 22.84 19.68
N ARG A 42 20.85 22.48 19.61
CA ARG A 42 20.24 21.19 20.05
C ARG A 42 20.07 21.09 21.56
N VAL A 43 20.01 22.22 22.24
CA VAL A 43 19.65 22.32 23.65
C VAL A 43 18.47 23.30 23.70
N PRO A 44 17.39 22.98 24.41
CA PRO A 44 16.31 23.92 24.66
C PRO A 44 16.85 25.20 25.31
N ASP A 45 16.33 26.35 24.92
CA ASP A 45 16.89 27.65 25.31
C ASP A 45 16.84 27.87 26.84
N ASN A 46 15.80 27.36 27.51
CA ASN A 46 15.70 27.36 28.97
C ASN A 46 16.79 26.50 29.67
N GLU A 47 17.39 25.53 28.99
CA GLU A 47 18.45 24.65 29.49
C GLU A 47 19.85 25.08 29.04
N ASP A 48 19.97 26.01 28.11
CA ASP A 48 21.26 26.45 27.59
C ASP A 48 22.13 27.07 28.71
N VAL A 49 23.44 26.89 28.65
CA VAL A 49 24.38 27.55 29.56
C VAL A 49 24.98 28.82 28.97
N ASP A 50 24.94 28.95 27.65
CA ASP A 50 25.47 30.08 26.89
C ASP A 50 24.34 31.03 26.44
N ALA A 51 24.72 32.06 25.67
CA ALA A 51 23.80 33.04 25.15
C ALA A 51 23.09 32.52 23.90
N VAL A 52 21.78 32.75 23.83
CA VAL A 52 20.93 32.27 22.74
C VAL A 52 20.82 33.34 21.66
N ALA A 53 21.32 33.03 20.46
CA ALA A 53 21.32 33.95 19.34
C ALA A 53 19.99 33.87 18.58
N GLY A 54 19.17 34.92 18.66
CA GLY A 54 17.85 34.95 18.01
C GLY A 54 16.69 35.03 18.99
N GLU A 55 16.95 34.70 20.26
CA GLU A 55 16.01 34.62 21.38
C GLU A 55 14.81 35.57 21.31
N ASP A 56 13.62 34.98 21.16
CA ASP A 56 12.36 35.71 20.95
C ASP A 56 11.27 35.54 22.02
N ASP A 57 11.47 34.69 23.02
CA ASP A 57 10.44 34.33 24.02
C ASP A 57 10.58 35.02 25.39
N LEU A 58 11.71 35.67 25.64
CA LEU A 58 11.94 36.43 26.87
C LEU A 58 10.98 37.62 27.03
N LEU A 59 10.20 37.64 28.12
CA LEU A 59 9.32 38.77 28.47
C LEU A 59 10.13 39.95 29.01
N ARG A 60 10.14 41.05 28.26
CA ARG A 60 10.74 42.32 28.71
C ARG A 60 9.87 43.06 29.72
N VAL A 61 10.32 43.10 30.98
CA VAL A 61 9.72 43.88 32.08
C VAL A 61 10.43 45.22 32.24
N GLU A 62 9.75 46.32 31.90
CA GLU A 62 10.28 47.67 32.12
C GLU A 62 10.21 48.11 33.59
N LEU A 63 11.32 48.63 34.10
CA LEU A 63 11.41 49.20 35.44
C LEU A 63 11.32 50.72 35.36
N ARG A 64 10.20 51.27 35.82
CA ARG A 64 9.95 52.72 35.83
C ARG A 64 9.71 53.21 37.26
N PHE A 65 10.42 54.25 37.65
CA PHE A 65 10.28 54.89 38.95
C PHE A 65 10.64 56.38 38.85
N ASP A 66 10.01 57.19 39.69
CA ASP A 66 10.22 58.64 39.71
C ASP A 66 11.56 58.99 40.37
N ARG A 67 12.62 59.00 39.56
CA ARG A 67 13.99 59.35 39.99
C ARG A 67 14.13 60.80 40.49
N GLN A 68 13.15 61.67 40.22
CA GLN A 68 13.19 63.05 40.70
C GLN A 68 12.66 63.15 42.14
N ARG A 69 11.65 62.34 42.48
CA ARG A 69 11.07 62.31 43.83
C ARG A 69 11.74 61.33 44.77
N LEU A 70 12.20 60.19 44.25
CA LEU A 70 12.90 59.17 45.03
C LEU A 70 14.40 59.49 45.02
N THR A 71 14.88 60.17 46.08
CA THR A 71 16.26 60.69 46.14
C THR A 71 17.14 60.01 47.19
N ARG A 72 16.57 59.23 48.12
CA ARG A 72 17.31 58.55 49.20
C ARG A 72 16.66 57.23 49.61
N GLY A 73 17.26 56.10 49.22
CA GLY A 73 16.78 54.75 49.54
C GLY A 73 17.32 53.70 48.57
N VAL A 74 16.90 52.45 48.76
CA VAL A 74 17.30 51.31 47.95
C VAL A 74 16.10 50.66 47.25
N PHE A 75 16.29 50.27 45.99
CA PHE A 75 15.40 49.34 45.29
C PHE A 75 15.91 47.91 45.43
N THR A 76 15.02 46.97 45.72
CA THR A 76 15.28 45.54 45.70
C THR A 76 14.27 44.90 44.74
N TRP A 77 14.73 44.16 43.75
CA TRP A 77 13.86 43.25 43.02
C TRP A 77 14.00 41.83 43.54
N SER A 78 12.93 41.06 43.48
CA SER A 78 12.92 39.65 43.90
C SER A 78 11.74 38.91 43.29
N VAL A 79 11.95 37.67 42.87
CA VAL A 79 10.86 36.70 42.71
C VAL A 79 10.56 36.16 44.10
N VAL A 80 9.42 36.52 44.67
CA VAL A 80 9.05 36.18 46.05
C VAL A 80 8.26 34.87 46.14
N ASN A 81 7.73 34.40 45.02
CA ASN A 81 7.07 33.11 44.87
C ASN A 81 7.24 32.62 43.42
N GLY A 82 7.37 31.30 43.20
CA GLY A 82 7.47 30.71 41.86
C GLY A 82 8.81 30.95 41.16
N ALA A 83 9.91 31.00 41.91
CA ALA A 83 11.25 31.20 41.33
C ALA A 83 11.77 29.98 40.56
N GLU A 84 11.17 28.81 40.78
CA GLU A 84 11.36 27.57 40.04
C GLU A 84 10.74 27.60 38.63
N HIS A 85 9.80 28.52 38.38
CA HIS A 85 9.12 28.64 37.10
C HIS A 85 9.77 29.67 36.17
N VAL A 86 10.62 30.55 36.69
CA VAL A 86 11.20 31.65 35.89
C VAL A 86 12.66 31.92 36.18
N ALA A 87 13.36 32.38 35.15
CA ALA A 87 14.68 32.98 35.25
C ALA A 87 14.64 34.47 34.90
N LEU A 88 15.63 35.22 35.38
CA LEU A 88 15.79 36.65 35.08
C LEU A 88 17.10 36.92 34.36
N TRP A 89 17.04 37.81 33.37
CA TRP A 89 18.15 38.23 32.51
C TRP A 89 18.21 39.75 32.38
N LEU A 90 19.40 40.28 32.08
CA LEU A 90 19.61 41.72 31.85
C LEU A 90 19.52 42.13 30.38
N ASP A 91 19.45 41.15 29.48
CA ASP A 91 19.39 41.34 28.03
C ASP A 91 18.50 40.26 27.38
N GLN A 92 18.01 40.56 26.17
CA GLN A 92 17.11 39.69 25.41
C GLN A 92 17.81 38.43 24.88
N GLU A 93 19.12 38.45 24.63
CA GLU A 93 19.87 37.29 24.11
C GLU A 93 20.43 36.39 25.22
N ARG A 94 19.81 36.44 26.41
CA ARG A 94 20.13 35.54 27.52
C ARG A 94 21.63 35.54 27.93
N ARG A 95 22.35 36.66 27.72
CA ARG A 95 23.81 36.69 27.97
C ARG A 95 24.17 36.83 29.45
N THR A 96 23.41 37.65 30.18
CA THR A 96 23.83 38.11 31.51
C THR A 96 22.75 37.93 32.57
N ARG A 97 23.04 37.07 33.57
CA ARG A 97 22.19 36.96 34.78
C ARG A 97 22.42 38.13 35.74
N PRO A 98 21.38 38.63 36.45
CA PRO A 98 21.53 39.63 37.50
C PRO A 98 22.35 39.08 38.69
N THR A 99 23.55 39.62 38.92
CA THR A 99 24.37 39.27 40.09
C THR A 99 24.06 40.13 41.32
N ARG A 100 23.32 41.22 41.12
CA ARG A 100 22.91 42.19 42.14
C ARG A 100 21.41 42.43 42.05
N THR A 101 20.74 42.33 43.19
CA THR A 101 19.28 42.54 43.29
C THR A 101 18.88 43.80 44.05
N VAL A 102 19.84 44.47 44.68
CA VAL A 102 19.63 45.67 45.50
C VAL A 102 20.41 46.85 44.93
N TRP A 103 19.75 47.97 44.64
CA TRP A 103 20.31 49.14 43.99
C TRP A 103 20.03 50.40 44.81
N GLU A 104 21.04 51.28 44.98
CA GLU A 104 20.77 52.62 45.48
C GLU A 104 19.94 53.38 44.45
N VAL A 105 18.97 54.19 44.90
CA VAL A 105 18.06 54.92 43.99
C VAL A 105 18.80 55.86 43.02
N THR A 106 20.00 56.31 43.39
CA THR A 106 20.87 57.19 42.61
C THR A 106 21.85 56.44 41.71
N ASP A 107 21.90 55.11 41.77
CA ASP A 107 22.81 54.30 40.96
C ASP A 107 22.37 54.32 39.49
N ALA A 108 23.09 55.08 38.66
CA ALA A 108 22.78 55.22 37.25
C ALA A 108 22.93 53.90 36.46
N SER A 109 23.64 52.90 37.01
CA SER A 109 23.80 51.58 36.40
C SER A 109 22.67 50.61 36.73
N MET A 110 21.69 51.02 37.56
CA MET A 110 20.48 50.23 37.79
C MET A 110 19.74 49.97 36.47
N PRO A 111 19.50 48.69 36.12
CA PRO A 111 18.81 48.34 34.88
C PRO A 111 17.43 48.98 34.76
N THR A 112 17.10 49.41 33.55
CA THR A 112 15.79 49.98 33.20
C THR A 112 14.80 48.93 32.72
N ALA A 113 15.26 47.70 32.50
CA ALA A 113 14.44 46.55 32.16
C ALA A 113 15.09 45.27 32.70
N LEU A 114 14.27 44.26 32.91
CA LEU A 114 14.65 42.87 33.09
C LEU A 114 13.95 42.05 32.01
N TYR A 115 14.51 40.90 31.69
CA TYR A 115 13.90 39.93 30.81
C TYR A 115 13.57 38.68 31.64
N VAL A 116 12.35 38.19 31.52
CA VAL A 116 11.84 37.04 32.27
C VAL A 116 11.69 35.88 31.31
N GLU A 117 12.35 34.77 31.63
CA GLU A 117 12.33 33.51 30.89
C GLU A 117 11.43 32.52 31.64
N GLY A 118 10.60 31.76 30.93
CA GLY A 118 9.81 30.66 31.49
C GLY A 118 10.60 29.35 31.51
N LEU A 119 10.67 28.70 32.67
CA LEU A 119 11.43 27.46 32.88
C LEU A 119 10.52 26.23 33.00
N SER A 120 9.36 26.39 33.64
CA SER A 120 8.41 25.29 33.82
C SER A 120 6.99 25.82 34.01
N PRO A 121 5.95 25.06 33.62
CA PRO A 121 4.57 25.52 33.72
C PRO A 121 4.16 25.86 35.16
N SER A 122 3.41 26.94 35.31
CA SER A 122 2.75 27.32 36.57
C SER A 122 1.75 26.23 36.99
N GLN A 123 1.63 26.01 38.31
CA GLN A 123 0.61 25.10 38.85
C GLN A 123 -0.75 25.77 38.98
N THR A 124 -0.76 27.08 39.23
CA THR A 124 -1.97 27.88 39.31
C THR A 124 -1.76 29.22 38.63
N ALA A 125 -2.81 29.78 38.06
CA ALA A 125 -2.69 31.07 37.41
C ALA A 125 -2.15 32.14 38.39
N ARG A 126 -1.15 32.89 37.94
CA ARG A 126 -0.54 34.04 38.65
C ARG A 126 0.25 33.65 39.90
N ASP A 127 0.81 32.45 39.95
CA ASP A 127 1.60 31.94 41.07
C ASP A 127 3.02 32.51 41.16
N VAL A 128 3.61 32.96 40.04
CA VAL A 128 4.89 33.67 40.06
C VAL A 128 4.67 35.11 40.52
N GLU A 129 5.32 35.52 41.60
CA GLU A 129 5.23 36.88 42.13
C GLU A 129 6.59 37.58 42.01
N PHE A 130 6.71 38.50 41.03
CA PHE A 130 7.85 39.40 40.92
C PHE A 130 7.56 40.70 41.69
N ARG A 131 8.45 41.08 42.60
CA ARG A 131 8.31 42.27 43.45
C ARG A 131 9.44 43.25 43.21
N LEU A 132 9.08 44.53 43.04
CA LEU A 132 9.99 45.67 43.12
C LEU A 132 9.72 46.42 44.42
N LEU A 133 10.64 46.34 45.37
CA LEU A 133 10.57 46.95 46.70
C LEU A 133 11.48 48.17 46.78
N TYR A 134 10.97 49.33 47.17
CA TYR A 134 11.74 50.51 47.55
C TYR A 134 11.74 50.66 49.06
N THR A 135 12.91 50.88 49.66
CA THR A 135 13.06 51.17 51.09
C THR A 135 13.81 52.48 51.29
N GLU A 136 13.16 53.47 51.91
CA GLU A 136 13.75 54.74 52.30
C GLU A 136 14.80 54.55 53.40
N THR A 137 15.72 55.50 53.53
CA THR A 137 16.74 55.51 54.59
C THR A 137 16.14 55.54 56.01
N ILE A 138 14.90 56.02 56.14
CA ILE A 138 14.15 56.07 57.40
C ILE A 138 13.38 54.77 57.70
N GLY A 139 13.56 53.72 56.89
CA GLY A 139 12.97 52.39 57.08
C GLY A 139 11.54 52.22 56.60
N LYS A 140 10.98 53.20 55.86
CA LYS A 140 9.68 53.03 55.20
C LYS A 140 9.86 52.30 53.88
N SER A 141 8.99 51.34 53.62
CA SER A 141 9.04 50.57 52.38
C SER A 141 7.75 50.70 51.58
N TYR A 142 7.91 50.64 50.25
CA TYR A 142 6.87 50.71 49.24
C TYR A 142 7.18 49.62 48.21
N TRP A 143 6.19 48.95 47.66
CA TRP A 143 6.44 47.92 46.66
C TRP A 143 5.38 47.91 45.57
N ASP A 144 5.78 47.38 44.43
CA ASP A 144 4.91 46.97 43.35
C ASP A 144 5.12 45.48 43.05
N THR A 145 4.07 44.83 42.56
CA THR A 145 4.05 43.41 42.27
C THR A 145 3.53 43.17 40.85
N LEU A 146 4.30 42.43 40.06
CA LEU A 146 3.89 41.81 38.81
C LEU A 146 3.65 40.32 39.10
N ARG A 147 2.48 39.80 38.71
CA ARG A 147 2.25 38.36 38.74
C ARG A 147 2.43 37.75 37.35
N ILE A 148 3.05 36.60 37.27
CA ILE A 148 3.32 35.91 36.01
C ILE A 148 2.66 34.53 36.09
N THR A 149 2.16 34.05 34.96
CA THR A 149 1.74 32.66 34.77
C THR A 149 2.60 32.11 33.64
N VAL A 150 3.29 31.01 33.88
CA VAL A 150 4.00 30.29 32.82
C VAL A 150 3.04 29.25 32.27
N ALA A 151 2.64 29.41 31.02
CA ALA A 151 1.82 28.44 30.32
C ALA A 151 2.72 27.57 29.43
N ALA A 152 2.21 26.40 29.04
CA ALA A 152 2.84 25.53 28.07
C ALA A 152 1.78 24.79 27.25
N VAL A 153 2.12 24.54 25.99
CA VAL A 153 1.56 23.50 25.12
C VAL A 153 2.68 22.50 24.85
N ASP A 154 2.31 21.24 24.68
CA ASP A 154 3.23 20.12 24.52
C ASP A 154 2.66 19.24 23.40
N VAL A 155 3.42 19.03 22.34
CA VAL A 155 3.07 18.17 21.21
C VAL A 155 4.14 17.11 21.05
N ASP A 156 3.79 15.85 21.32
CA ASP A 156 4.76 14.76 21.29
C ASP A 156 4.58 13.87 20.04
N LEU A 157 5.71 13.43 19.48
CA LEU A 157 5.86 12.31 18.55
C LEU A 157 6.96 11.36 19.01
N ASP A 158 6.98 10.15 18.46
CA ASP A 158 8.06 9.15 18.68
C ASP A 158 9.32 9.57 17.90
N SER A 159 9.91 10.70 18.32
CA SER A 159 11.00 11.39 17.62
C SER A 159 12.32 10.63 17.65
N ASP A 160 12.50 9.70 18.59
CA ASP A 160 13.65 8.79 18.64
C ASP A 160 13.39 7.45 17.90
N ASN A 161 12.18 7.27 17.36
CA ASN A 161 11.75 6.17 16.49
C ASN A 161 11.95 4.79 17.12
N ASN A 162 11.54 4.64 18.37
CA ASN A 162 11.66 3.40 19.14
C ASN A 162 10.30 2.73 19.46
N ASP A 163 9.17 3.39 19.15
CA ASP A 163 7.81 2.96 19.51
C ASP A 163 6.94 2.59 18.28
N LEU A 164 7.49 2.66 17.06
CA LEU A 164 6.80 2.33 15.80
C LEU A 164 5.49 3.10 15.61
N LEU A 165 4.33 2.45 15.77
CA LEU A 165 2.99 3.05 15.66
C LEU A 165 2.26 3.10 17.03
N GLN A 166 2.98 2.87 18.13
CA GLN A 166 2.45 3.09 19.47
C GLN A 166 2.51 4.56 19.84
N THR A 167 1.75 4.97 20.86
CA THR A 167 1.86 6.32 21.43
C THR A 167 3.28 6.59 21.91
N PRO A 168 3.82 7.81 21.69
CA PRO A 168 5.19 8.15 22.09
C PRO A 168 5.41 8.00 23.59
N SER A 169 6.67 7.79 23.97
CA SER A 169 7.08 7.60 25.35
C SER A 169 7.15 8.92 26.14
N ARG A 170 7.21 10.07 25.44
CA ARG A 170 7.19 11.44 25.99
C ARG A 170 8.34 11.68 26.98
N THR A 171 9.50 11.23 26.56
CA THR A 171 10.73 11.32 27.31
C THR A 171 11.48 12.58 26.90
N ARG A 172 12.33 13.08 27.80
CA ARG A 172 13.26 14.16 27.48
C ARG A 172 14.11 13.90 26.23
N ALA A 173 14.38 12.65 25.88
CA ALA A 173 15.14 12.34 24.67
C ALA A 173 14.31 12.61 23.40
N GLU A 174 12.99 12.39 23.43
CA GLU A 174 12.07 12.77 22.36
C GLU A 174 11.95 14.30 22.25
N ASP A 175 11.75 15.01 23.37
CA ASP A 175 11.65 16.48 23.40
C ASP A 175 12.89 17.15 22.79
N LEU A 176 14.10 16.65 23.12
CA LEU A 176 15.35 17.18 22.56
C LEU A 176 15.53 16.93 21.05
N ALA A 177 14.77 15.99 20.49
CA ALA A 177 14.91 15.52 19.12
C ALA A 177 13.82 16.04 18.16
N GLU A 178 12.72 16.57 18.69
CA GLU A 178 11.47 16.68 17.93
C GLU A 178 11.42 17.83 16.92
N ASP A 179 12.06 18.99 17.18
CA ASP A 179 12.04 20.15 16.26
C ASP A 179 13.40 20.47 15.62
N ILE A 180 14.20 19.44 15.28
CA ILE A 180 15.48 19.62 14.58
C ILE A 180 15.34 19.39 13.07
N GLU A 181 15.63 20.42 12.26
CA GLU A 181 15.58 20.33 10.80
C GLU A 181 16.87 19.76 10.20
N GLY A 182 16.77 18.79 9.30
CA GLY A 182 17.86 18.39 8.41
C GLY A 182 18.99 17.57 9.03
N ASP A 183 18.86 17.13 10.29
CA ASP A 183 19.84 16.24 10.92
C ASP A 183 19.40 14.77 10.87
N VAL A 184 20.22 13.93 10.26
CA VAL A 184 19.98 12.47 10.18
C VAL A 184 20.02 11.76 11.53
N HIS A 185 20.61 12.38 12.58
CA HIS A 185 20.60 11.84 13.95
C HIS A 185 19.34 12.24 14.72
N PHE A 186 18.63 13.28 14.26
CA PHE A 186 17.38 13.78 14.83
C PHE A 186 16.36 13.98 13.71
N PRO A 187 15.91 12.89 13.08
CA PRO A 187 15.09 12.96 11.87
C PRO A 187 13.64 13.41 12.12
N GLY A 188 13.30 13.73 13.36
CA GLY A 188 11.92 13.68 13.85
C GLY A 188 11.34 12.27 13.70
N LYS A 189 10.01 12.16 13.64
CA LYS A 189 9.34 10.87 13.42
C LYS A 189 9.38 10.45 11.95
N TYR A 190 9.84 9.25 11.66
CA TYR A 190 9.62 8.61 10.36
C TYR A 190 8.14 8.23 10.22
N VAL A 191 7.47 8.75 9.20
CA VAL A 191 6.09 8.42 8.86
C VAL A 191 6.08 7.87 7.44
N VAL A 192 5.69 6.61 7.26
CA VAL A 192 5.66 5.99 5.94
C VAL A 192 4.51 6.59 5.12
N VAL A 193 4.77 6.89 3.85
CA VAL A 193 3.77 7.42 2.92
C VAL A 193 2.72 6.35 2.65
N ASN A 194 1.47 6.65 2.95
CA ASN A 194 0.30 5.76 2.94
C ASN A 194 -0.17 5.44 1.51
N HIS A 195 0.67 4.77 0.72
CA HIS A 195 0.42 4.50 -0.70
C HIS A 195 0.37 3.01 -1.05
N ASN A 196 0.34 2.15 -0.03
CA ASN A 196 0.01 0.72 -0.08
C ASN A 196 -1.51 0.52 -0.27
N ASP A 197 -1.96 -0.73 -0.21
CA ASP A 197 -3.36 -1.20 -0.38
C ASP A 197 -3.53 -2.36 0.62
N ASP A 198 -3.79 -2.00 1.87
CA ASP A 198 -3.69 -2.93 3.00
C ASP A 198 -4.84 -3.96 3.09
N ASP A 199 -5.99 -3.67 2.49
CA ASP A 199 -7.15 -4.55 2.45
C ASP A 199 -7.47 -5.15 1.07
N LEU A 200 -6.65 -4.83 0.06
CA LEU A 200 -6.63 -5.44 -1.27
C LEU A 200 -7.85 -5.12 -2.13
N ASP A 201 -8.45 -3.96 -1.96
CA ASP A 201 -9.65 -3.54 -2.67
C ASP A 201 -9.36 -2.77 -3.98
N LEU A 202 -8.08 -2.58 -4.33
CA LEU A 202 -7.57 -1.80 -5.48
C LEU A 202 -7.53 -0.28 -5.28
N ILE A 203 -7.69 0.19 -4.06
CA ILE A 203 -7.63 1.60 -3.69
C ILE A 203 -6.36 1.82 -2.86
N PRO A 204 -5.47 2.76 -3.27
CA PRO A 204 -4.34 3.11 -2.42
C PRO A 204 -4.82 3.71 -1.10
N ASP A 205 -4.17 3.39 0.02
CA ASP A 205 -4.64 3.74 1.36
C ASP A 205 -4.82 5.26 1.58
N PHE A 206 -4.01 6.13 0.92
CA PHE A 206 -4.22 7.59 0.96
C PHE A 206 -5.57 8.04 0.37
N ALA A 207 -6.21 7.20 -0.43
CA ALA A 207 -7.48 7.42 -1.11
C ALA A 207 -8.67 6.73 -0.42
N ASP A 208 -8.43 6.07 0.73
CA ASP A 208 -9.32 5.10 1.34
C ASP A 208 -9.63 5.39 2.83
N GLY A 209 -10.71 4.80 3.35
CA GLY A 209 -11.15 4.86 4.75
C GLY A 209 -11.89 6.14 5.13
N TYR A 210 -12.40 6.90 4.16
CA TYR A 210 -13.05 8.19 4.42
C TYR A 210 -14.20 8.58 3.48
N ASP A 211 -14.82 7.61 2.80
CA ASP A 211 -15.99 7.81 1.94
C ASP A 211 -15.69 8.88 0.88
N ARG A 212 -14.68 8.62 0.04
CA ARG A 212 -14.11 9.63 -0.85
C ARG A 212 -15.11 10.00 -1.95
N ASP A 213 -15.92 9.09 -2.47
CA ASP A 213 -16.90 9.39 -3.53
C ASP A 213 -18.39 9.30 -3.18
N GLY A 214 -18.77 8.92 -1.94
CA GLY A 214 -20.17 8.83 -1.54
C GLY A 214 -20.84 7.51 -1.94
N VAL A 215 -20.08 6.52 -2.41
CA VAL A 215 -20.59 5.20 -2.80
C VAL A 215 -20.07 4.16 -1.82
N GLU A 216 -20.97 3.52 -1.09
CA GLU A 216 -20.57 2.46 -0.15
C GLU A 216 -20.38 1.11 -0.87
N PRO A 217 -19.47 0.22 -0.42
CA PRO A 217 -18.58 0.38 0.74
C PRO A 217 -17.08 0.35 0.38
N ASP A 218 -16.69 0.70 -0.86
CA ASP A 218 -15.31 0.46 -1.33
C ASP A 218 -14.28 1.35 -0.62
N ASP A 219 -14.48 2.67 -0.51
CA ASP A 219 -13.49 3.58 0.11
C ASP A 219 -13.85 4.13 1.52
N ASP A 220 -14.73 3.44 2.23
CA ASP A 220 -15.33 3.92 3.49
C ASP A 220 -14.55 3.55 4.75
N VAL A 221 -13.96 2.35 4.78
CA VAL A 221 -13.25 1.81 5.95
C VAL A 221 -12.13 0.89 5.50
N ASN A 222 -10.91 1.25 5.84
CA ASN A 222 -9.76 0.36 5.77
C ASN A 222 -9.39 -0.07 7.19
N ALA A 223 -9.84 -1.26 7.62
CA ALA A 223 -9.64 -1.71 8.99
C ALA A 223 -8.19 -2.10 9.33
N ASN A 224 -7.33 -2.21 8.31
CA ASN A 224 -5.94 -2.66 8.44
C ASN A 224 -4.95 -1.49 8.51
N ASP A 225 -5.32 -0.32 7.98
CA ASP A 225 -4.52 0.91 8.02
C ASP A 225 -4.27 1.37 9.48
N ARG A 226 -3.13 2.00 9.75
CA ARG A 226 -2.73 2.55 11.05
C ARG A 226 -1.87 3.80 10.87
N PHE A 227 -2.16 4.85 11.65
CA PHE A 227 -1.46 6.13 11.58
C PHE A 227 -0.57 6.37 12.79
N VAL A 228 0.35 7.32 12.63
CA VAL A 228 1.31 7.68 13.69
C VAL A 228 0.60 8.54 14.74
N PRO A 229 0.56 8.14 16.02
CA PRO A 229 -0.07 8.93 17.06
C PRO A 229 0.78 10.15 17.43
N MET A 230 0.16 11.32 17.49
CA MET A 230 0.71 12.59 17.97
C MET A 230 -0.09 13.02 19.20
N VAL A 231 0.58 13.25 20.32
CA VAL A 231 -0.09 13.59 21.58
C VAL A 231 -0.04 15.10 21.76
N LEU A 232 -1.19 15.73 21.98
CA LEU A 232 -1.30 17.15 22.31
C LEU A 232 -1.70 17.29 23.78
N HIS A 233 -0.94 18.07 24.55
CA HIS A 233 -1.20 18.35 25.95
C HIS A 233 -1.16 19.87 26.25
N LEU A 234 -2.09 20.33 27.10
CA LEU A 234 -2.15 21.72 27.55
C LEU A 234 -1.98 21.82 29.06
N SER A 235 -1.07 22.69 29.50
CA SER A 235 -0.88 23.03 30.93
C SER A 235 -2.18 23.47 31.63
N ASP A 236 -2.31 23.17 32.93
CA ASP A 236 -3.54 23.39 33.72
C ASP A 236 -4.02 24.84 33.80
N VAL A 237 -3.09 25.78 33.64
CA VAL A 237 -3.35 27.23 33.74
C VAL A 237 -4.07 27.82 32.53
N ILE A 238 -4.09 27.10 31.40
CA ILE A 238 -4.82 27.53 30.20
C ILE A 238 -6.32 27.29 30.41
N ASP A 239 -7.13 28.34 30.28
CA ASP A 239 -8.58 28.23 30.37
C ASP A 239 -9.16 27.69 29.05
N LEU A 240 -9.60 26.43 29.07
CA LEU A 240 -10.11 25.75 27.87
C LEU A 240 -11.39 26.37 27.30
N ALA A 241 -12.11 27.18 28.09
CA ALA A 241 -13.33 27.85 27.62
C ALA A 241 -13.02 29.09 26.76
N THR A 242 -11.84 29.70 26.92
CA THR A 242 -11.47 30.94 26.26
C THR A 242 -10.34 30.77 25.25
N ALA A 243 -9.40 29.85 25.52
CA ALA A 243 -8.22 29.63 24.70
C ALA A 243 -8.55 29.24 23.24
N LYS A 244 -7.61 29.55 22.35
CA LYS A 244 -7.61 29.10 20.95
C LYS A 244 -6.33 28.35 20.64
N ILE A 245 -6.43 27.30 19.84
CA ILE A 245 -5.29 26.51 19.37
C ILE A 245 -5.18 26.71 17.87
N LYS A 246 -3.99 26.96 17.35
CA LYS A 246 -3.70 27.11 15.93
C LYS A 246 -2.73 26.01 15.51
N LEU A 247 -3.09 25.30 14.45
CA LEU A 247 -2.29 24.23 13.87
C LEU A 247 -1.78 24.66 12.49
N THR A 248 -0.47 24.50 12.24
CA THR A 248 0.15 24.82 10.96
C THR A 248 1.04 23.67 10.50
N TYR A 249 0.79 23.15 9.29
CA TYR A 249 1.60 22.11 8.64
C TYR A 249 1.32 22.06 7.13
N ALA A 250 2.13 21.30 6.38
CA ALA A 250 1.99 21.12 4.93
C ALA A 250 0.83 20.17 4.57
N ALA A 251 -0.39 20.69 4.63
CA ALA A 251 -1.62 19.92 4.52
C ALA A 251 -2.03 19.50 3.10
N SER A 252 -2.36 18.22 2.92
CA SER A 252 -2.93 17.65 1.69
C SER A 252 -4.38 17.20 1.91
N ASP A 253 -5.34 18.04 1.53
CA ASP A 253 -6.77 17.83 1.78
C ASP A 253 -7.30 16.50 1.16
N PRO A 254 -7.87 15.58 1.96
CA PRO A 254 -8.44 14.32 1.46
C PRO A 254 -9.61 14.53 0.47
N ALA A 255 -10.38 15.61 0.60
CA ALA A 255 -11.47 15.92 -0.33
C ALA A 255 -10.96 16.35 -1.73
N GLY A 256 -9.67 16.62 -1.87
CA GLY A 256 -9.05 16.97 -3.15
C GLY A 256 -8.47 15.79 -3.93
N VAL A 257 -8.57 14.56 -3.41
CA VAL A 257 -8.13 13.34 -4.13
C VAL A 257 -9.05 13.06 -5.31
N THR A 258 -8.46 12.76 -6.47
CA THR A 258 -9.20 12.45 -7.71
C THR A 258 -8.88 11.04 -8.21
N ARG A 259 -9.87 10.38 -8.83
CA ARG A 259 -9.75 9.06 -9.47
C ARG A 259 -10.01 9.19 -10.98
N THR A 260 -9.16 8.57 -11.80
CA THR A 260 -9.31 8.47 -13.26
C THR A 260 -9.05 7.03 -13.72
N GLY A 261 -9.29 6.71 -14.99
CA GLY A 261 -9.16 5.32 -15.49
C GLY A 261 -10.43 4.50 -15.29
N GLN A 262 -10.31 3.17 -15.40
CA GLN A 262 -11.39 2.19 -15.26
C GLN A 262 -10.84 0.95 -14.54
N GLU A 263 -11.72 0.16 -13.93
CA GLU A 263 -11.35 -1.11 -13.29
C GLU A 263 -10.68 -2.08 -14.29
N PRO A 264 -9.62 -2.82 -13.89
CA PRO A 264 -8.95 -2.82 -12.59
C PRO A 264 -7.76 -1.85 -12.48
N GLU A 265 -7.66 -0.86 -13.36
CA GLU A 265 -6.49 0.03 -13.52
C GLU A 265 -6.82 1.50 -13.22
N TYR A 266 -7.48 1.78 -12.09
CA TYR A 266 -7.73 3.14 -11.64
C TYR A 266 -6.42 3.87 -11.30
N GLU A 267 -6.36 5.17 -11.61
CA GLU A 267 -5.28 6.07 -11.20
C GLU A 267 -5.80 7.11 -10.21
N TYR A 268 -5.25 7.10 -9.01
CA TYR A 268 -5.54 8.05 -7.93
C TYR A 268 -4.49 9.16 -7.88
N ARG A 269 -4.94 10.41 -7.78
CA ARG A 269 -4.06 11.58 -7.74
C ARG A 269 -4.35 12.43 -6.50
N LEU A 270 -3.29 12.73 -5.75
CA LEU A 270 -3.30 13.66 -4.63
C LEU A 270 -3.46 15.12 -5.09
N PRO A 271 -3.93 16.02 -4.20
CA PRO A 271 -3.80 17.46 -4.39
C PRO A 271 -2.35 17.90 -4.68
N VAL A 272 -2.19 19.02 -5.39
CA VAL A 272 -0.86 19.54 -5.78
C VAL A 272 -0.03 20.00 -4.56
N GLN A 273 -0.70 20.49 -3.52
CA GLN A 273 -0.07 21.04 -2.32
C GLN A 273 -0.19 20.09 -1.14
N GLY A 274 0.80 20.15 -0.25
CA GLY A 274 0.85 19.37 0.97
C GLY A 274 1.45 17.97 0.82
N SER A 275 1.67 17.37 1.96
CA SER A 275 2.37 16.10 2.15
C SER A 275 1.86 15.32 3.36
N LEU A 276 1.17 16.00 4.30
CA LEU A 276 0.66 15.42 5.53
C LEU A 276 -0.85 15.62 5.68
N ARG A 277 -1.47 14.78 6.49
CA ARG A 277 -2.80 14.96 7.06
C ARG A 277 -2.75 14.66 8.57
N VAL A 278 -3.48 15.43 9.34
CA VAL A 278 -3.71 15.17 10.77
C VAL A 278 -5.17 14.81 10.96
N TRP A 279 -5.44 13.75 11.71
CA TRP A 279 -6.76 13.15 11.87
C TRP A 279 -7.16 13.04 13.34
N MET A 280 -8.46 13.13 13.60
CA MET A 280 -9.06 12.89 14.92
C MET A 280 -9.15 11.40 15.28
N GLN A 281 -9.07 10.53 14.28
CA GLN A 281 -9.18 9.07 14.36
C GLN A 281 -7.97 8.40 13.71
N ASP A 282 -7.69 7.17 14.13
CA ASP A 282 -6.61 6.34 13.60
C ASP A 282 -6.93 5.81 12.18
N GLY A 283 -5.91 5.26 11.51
CA GLY A 283 -5.94 4.49 10.26
C GLY A 283 -7.19 3.63 10.09
N GLY A 284 -7.35 2.70 11.02
CA GLY A 284 -8.33 1.62 10.99
C GLY A 284 -9.79 2.03 11.18
N ALA A 285 -10.05 3.29 11.49
CA ALA A 285 -11.38 3.79 11.81
C ALA A 285 -12.03 4.44 10.57
N ARG A 286 -13.37 4.37 10.49
CA ARG A 286 -14.12 5.20 9.53
C ARG A 286 -13.85 6.68 9.82
N ARG A 287 -13.39 7.43 8.83
CA ARG A 287 -13.08 8.87 8.97
C ARG A 287 -14.04 9.72 8.15
N ASP A 288 -14.37 10.90 8.66
CA ASP A 288 -15.03 11.96 7.88
C ASP A 288 -13.97 12.90 7.27
N LYS A 289 -13.81 12.86 5.94
CA LYS A 289 -12.85 13.70 5.20
C LYS A 289 -13.06 15.21 5.37
N ARG A 290 -14.21 15.67 5.88
CA ARG A 290 -14.47 17.10 6.06
C ARG A 290 -13.54 17.68 7.11
N SER A 291 -13.12 18.93 6.89
CA SER A 291 -12.30 19.67 7.85
C SER A 291 -13.02 19.87 9.18
N ARG A 292 -12.36 19.48 10.27
CA ARG A 292 -12.76 19.70 11.67
C ARG A 292 -12.98 21.19 11.99
N ALA A 293 -12.20 22.07 11.36
CA ALA A 293 -12.30 23.52 11.56
C ALA A 293 -13.61 24.07 10.97
N ALA A 294 -14.03 23.54 9.82
CA ALA A 294 -15.26 23.94 9.14
C ALA A 294 -16.50 23.20 9.68
N ASN A 295 -16.33 21.98 10.19
CA ASN A 295 -17.39 21.15 10.74
C ASN A 295 -16.86 20.34 11.92
N SER A 296 -17.41 20.55 13.12
CA SER A 296 -16.96 19.87 14.34
C SER A 296 -17.15 18.35 14.34
N SER A 297 -17.92 17.80 13.40
CA SER A 297 -18.04 16.34 13.19
C SER A 297 -17.01 15.78 12.21
N GLY A 298 -16.29 16.62 11.47
CA GLY A 298 -15.23 16.17 10.56
C GLY A 298 -14.08 15.53 11.33
N ASP A 299 -13.30 14.67 10.70
CA ASP A 299 -12.13 14.05 11.35
C ASP A 299 -10.81 14.61 10.83
N TYR A 300 -10.81 15.30 9.69
CA TYR A 300 -9.61 15.92 9.14
C TYR A 300 -9.26 17.24 9.87
N VAL A 301 -8.15 17.28 10.60
CA VAL A 301 -7.66 18.46 11.32
C VAL A 301 -6.79 19.31 10.38
N ALA A 302 -7.44 20.05 9.49
CA ALA A 302 -6.76 20.98 8.57
C ALA A 302 -5.97 22.10 9.29
N PRO A 303 -5.00 22.77 8.66
CA PRO A 303 -4.39 23.97 9.24
C PRO A 303 -5.45 25.04 9.51
N GLY A 304 -5.41 25.65 10.69
CA GLY A 304 -6.45 26.59 11.12
C GLY A 304 -6.50 26.78 12.63
N THR A 305 -7.55 27.46 13.09
CA THR A 305 -7.77 27.77 14.51
C THR A 305 -8.95 26.99 15.07
N TYR A 306 -8.77 26.47 16.28
CA TYR A 306 -9.67 25.55 16.98
C TYR A 306 -9.96 26.04 18.40
N THR A 307 -11.14 25.71 18.91
CA THR A 307 -11.34 25.62 20.37
C THR A 307 -10.73 24.31 20.88
N PRO A 308 -10.32 24.26 22.16
CA PRO A 308 -9.91 23.00 22.79
C PRO A 308 -10.97 21.90 22.67
N GLU A 309 -12.25 22.24 22.84
CA GLU A 309 -13.37 21.28 22.70
C GLU A 309 -13.46 20.69 21.29
N GLN A 310 -13.18 21.45 20.23
CA GLN A 310 -13.18 20.92 18.86
C GLN A 310 -12.14 19.81 18.68
N LEU A 311 -11.01 19.90 19.37
CA LEU A 311 -9.97 18.85 19.39
C LEU A 311 -10.25 17.77 20.46
N GLY A 312 -11.33 17.88 21.23
CA GLY A 312 -11.69 16.89 22.25
C GLY A 312 -11.00 17.09 23.60
N LEU A 313 -10.34 18.23 23.82
CA LEU A 313 -9.77 18.61 25.11
C LEU A 313 -10.87 19.11 26.04
N THR A 314 -10.84 18.65 27.29
CA THR A 314 -11.81 19.02 28.33
C THR A 314 -11.10 19.27 29.66
N PRO A 315 -11.74 19.94 30.64
CA PRO A 315 -11.13 20.09 31.97
C PRO A 315 -10.80 18.78 32.67
N ALA A 316 -11.42 17.66 32.27
CA ALA A 316 -11.13 16.33 32.79
C ALA A 316 -10.05 15.56 32.00
N SER A 317 -9.73 16.01 30.79
CA SER A 317 -8.71 15.42 29.91
C SER A 317 -8.08 16.52 29.06
N ARG A 318 -6.92 17.00 29.50
CA ARG A 318 -6.14 18.04 28.82
C ARG A 318 -5.12 17.46 27.84
N GLU A 319 -5.23 16.16 27.59
CA GLU A 319 -4.44 15.41 26.63
C GLU A 319 -5.35 14.87 25.53
N LYS A 320 -4.86 14.89 24.30
CA LYS A 320 -5.53 14.33 23.13
C LYS A 320 -4.53 13.69 22.18
N THR A 321 -4.74 12.43 21.84
CA THR A 321 -4.09 11.80 20.68
C THR A 321 -4.80 12.22 19.38
N LEU A 322 -4.01 12.78 18.47
CA LEU A 322 -4.29 12.98 17.05
C LEU A 322 -3.44 11.98 16.25
N TYR A 323 -3.72 11.84 14.96
CA TYR A 323 -3.04 10.85 14.12
C TYR A 323 -2.47 11.48 12.85
N VAL A 324 -1.21 11.23 12.56
CA VAL A 324 -0.47 11.78 11.43
C VAL A 324 -0.37 10.74 10.32
N GLU A 325 -0.80 11.15 9.13
CA GLU A 325 -0.68 10.40 7.88
C GLU A 325 0.24 11.18 6.93
N ALA A 326 1.24 10.50 6.36
CA ALA A 326 2.01 11.03 5.25
C ALA A 326 1.43 10.54 3.92
N VAL A 327 1.25 11.45 2.96
CA VAL A 327 0.75 11.10 1.61
C VAL A 327 1.76 11.44 0.51
N LYS A 328 2.83 12.16 0.85
CA LYS A 328 3.91 12.50 -0.07
C LYS A 328 5.24 12.50 0.64
N ALA A 329 6.27 11.99 -0.02
CA ALA A 329 7.62 11.91 0.52
C ALA A 329 8.19 13.30 0.86
N SER A 330 8.98 13.35 1.93
CA SER A 330 9.83 14.48 2.30
C SER A 330 10.91 14.72 1.24
N GLY A 331 11.37 15.97 1.14
CA GLY A 331 12.53 16.33 0.33
C GLY A 331 13.85 16.13 1.09
N ASN A 332 13.85 16.41 2.39
CA ASN A 332 14.98 16.19 3.30
C ASN A 332 14.49 15.56 4.60
N VAL A 333 15.41 14.99 5.36
CA VAL A 333 15.15 14.51 6.72
C VAL A 333 14.70 15.66 7.63
N GLY A 334 13.66 15.45 8.43
CA GLY A 334 13.10 16.41 9.39
C GLY A 334 12.48 17.65 8.76
N ASP A 335 12.11 17.64 7.47
CA ASP A 335 11.66 18.84 6.78
C ASP A 335 10.17 19.19 6.97
N GLN A 336 9.35 18.24 7.43
CA GLN A 336 7.93 18.49 7.68
C GLN A 336 7.72 18.89 9.13
N ARG A 337 7.40 20.16 9.39
CA ARG A 337 7.09 20.66 10.73
C ARG A 337 5.59 20.73 10.97
N ILE A 338 5.14 20.26 12.12
CA ILE A 338 3.78 20.47 12.65
C ILE A 338 3.91 21.42 13.83
N LEU A 339 3.42 22.65 13.68
CA LEU A 339 3.47 23.69 14.70
C LEU A 339 2.09 23.83 15.36
N VAL A 340 2.08 23.79 16.68
CA VAL A 340 0.93 24.08 17.55
C VAL A 340 1.20 25.40 18.25
N GLU A 341 0.29 26.35 18.11
CA GLU A 341 0.33 27.61 18.86
C GLU A 341 -0.96 27.75 19.67
N VAL A 342 -0.88 28.32 20.86
CA VAL A 342 -2.00 28.52 21.76
C VAL A 342 -2.07 29.99 22.13
N ASP A 343 -3.28 30.51 21.98
CA ASP A 343 -3.71 31.78 22.51
C ASP A 343 -4.41 31.52 23.84
N PRO A 344 -3.76 31.79 24.99
CA PRO A 344 -4.25 31.37 26.30
C PRO A 344 -5.43 32.21 26.79
N ASP A 345 -5.68 33.40 26.23
CA ASP A 345 -6.81 34.28 26.60
C ASP A 345 -7.80 34.56 25.46
N GLY A 346 -7.56 34.00 24.28
CA GLY A 346 -8.45 34.05 23.13
C GLY A 346 -8.49 35.47 22.53
N PRO A 347 -9.66 36.12 22.37
CA PRO A 347 -9.74 37.47 21.81
C PRO A 347 -9.02 38.58 22.63
N GLY A 348 -8.29 38.20 23.69
CA GLY A 348 -7.53 39.08 24.55
C GLY A 348 -6.22 39.56 23.90
N PRO A 349 -5.39 40.30 24.66
CA PRO A 349 -4.18 40.93 24.16
C PRO A 349 -2.99 39.99 23.93
N PHE A 350 -3.03 38.74 24.40
CA PHE A 350 -1.85 37.85 24.32
C PHE A 350 -1.64 37.29 22.92
N GLY A 351 -2.71 36.80 22.28
CA GLY A 351 -2.58 36.13 20.99
C GLY A 351 -1.84 34.79 21.11
N PHE A 352 -1.47 34.22 19.97
CA PHE A 352 -0.76 32.93 19.88
C PHE A 352 0.70 33.07 20.34
N MET A 353 0.94 32.88 21.63
CA MET A 353 2.24 33.10 22.26
C MET A 353 2.80 31.89 22.98
N VAL A 354 2.00 30.83 23.12
CA VAL A 354 2.40 29.55 23.73
C VAL A 354 2.56 28.55 22.59
N LYS A 355 3.75 28.06 22.28
CA LYS A 355 4.03 27.31 21.04
C LYS A 355 4.78 26.03 21.34
N ASP A 356 4.56 25.04 20.49
CA ASP A 356 5.39 23.83 20.45
C ASP A 356 5.33 23.19 19.06
N ALA A 357 6.35 22.43 18.69
CA ALA A 357 6.44 21.85 17.36
C ALA A 357 7.19 20.52 17.33
N VAL A 358 6.71 19.66 16.44
CA VAL A 358 7.38 18.40 16.10
C VAL A 358 7.71 18.35 14.62
N ARG A 359 8.67 17.51 14.26
CA ARG A 359 9.06 17.23 12.89
C ARG A 359 8.84 15.78 12.51
N VAL A 360 8.57 15.63 11.22
CA VAL A 360 8.34 14.36 10.56
C VAL A 360 9.27 14.28 9.34
N THR A 361 9.81 13.08 9.11
CA THR A 361 10.33 12.67 7.82
C THR A 361 9.32 11.75 7.15
N ALA A 362 8.64 12.22 6.12
CA ALA A 362 7.72 11.40 5.34
C ALA A 362 8.52 10.47 4.41
N VAL A 363 8.51 9.17 4.70
CA VAL A 363 9.32 8.16 4.01
C VAL A 363 8.47 7.41 2.98
N LYS A 364 8.86 7.47 1.70
CA LYS A 364 8.27 6.65 0.65
C LYS A 364 9.19 5.47 0.35
N VAL A 365 8.69 4.25 0.53
CA VAL A 365 9.28 3.06 -0.08
C VAL A 365 8.76 2.99 -1.50
N GLU A 366 9.53 3.53 -2.43
CA GLU A 366 9.15 3.60 -3.83
C GLU A 366 9.45 2.27 -4.53
N LEU A 367 8.42 1.63 -5.10
CA LEU A 367 8.54 0.45 -5.94
C LEU A 367 8.20 0.83 -7.39
N ARG A 368 9.12 0.61 -8.33
CA ARG A 368 8.91 0.94 -9.75
C ARG A 368 9.11 -0.25 -10.65
N ASP A 369 8.28 -0.38 -11.68
CA ASP A 369 8.57 -1.25 -12.82
C ASP A 369 9.32 -0.47 -13.89
N THR A 370 10.62 -0.75 -14.00
CA THR A 370 11.48 -0.10 -15.00
C THR A 370 11.24 -0.57 -16.44
N ALA A 371 10.52 -1.67 -16.64
CA ALA A 371 10.12 -2.12 -17.96
C ALA A 371 8.85 -1.42 -18.48
N ASP A 372 7.99 -0.91 -17.59
CA ASP A 372 6.76 -0.19 -17.93
C ASP A 372 6.94 1.32 -17.74
N ASN A 373 7.75 1.94 -18.59
CA ASN A 373 8.00 3.40 -18.57
C ASN A 373 8.42 3.95 -17.19
N ASN A 374 9.05 3.13 -16.35
CA ASN A 374 9.42 3.49 -14.98
C ASN A 374 8.20 3.90 -14.13
N ARG A 375 7.07 3.20 -14.33
CA ARG A 375 5.81 3.37 -13.60
C ARG A 375 6.00 3.03 -12.12
N ASP A 376 5.42 3.87 -11.28
CA ASP A 376 5.30 3.67 -9.85
C ASP A 376 4.24 2.60 -9.58
N ILE A 377 4.59 1.57 -8.83
CA ILE A 377 3.68 0.52 -8.37
C ILE A 377 3.17 1.00 -7.02
N LEU A 378 1.94 1.52 -7.02
CA LEU A 378 1.22 1.89 -5.80
C LEU A 378 0.34 0.72 -5.35
N GLY A 379 -0.21 0.82 -4.16
CA GLY A 379 -1.31 -0.04 -3.71
C GLY A 379 -2.42 -0.09 -4.76
N GLY A 380 -2.96 -1.29 -4.98
CA GLY A 380 -3.96 -1.55 -6.02
C GLY A 380 -3.42 -1.67 -7.44
N TYR A 381 -2.13 -1.38 -7.69
CA TYR A 381 -1.59 -1.44 -9.05
C TYR A 381 -1.23 -2.88 -9.46
N ILE A 382 -1.24 -3.07 -10.79
CA ILE A 382 -0.85 -4.32 -11.44
C ILE A 382 0.53 -4.13 -12.07
N ALA A 383 1.49 -4.95 -11.68
CA ALA A 383 2.72 -5.18 -12.41
C ALA A 383 2.51 -6.31 -13.42
N TRP A 384 2.87 -6.08 -14.68
CA TRP A 384 2.57 -7.02 -15.76
C TRP A 384 3.77 -7.91 -16.10
N ILE A 385 3.52 -9.21 -16.21
CA ILE A 385 4.42 -10.15 -16.89
C ILE A 385 4.30 -9.83 -18.39
N GLY A 386 5.35 -9.29 -18.97
CA GLY A 386 5.39 -8.99 -20.40
C GLY A 386 5.32 -10.28 -21.21
N ALA A 387 4.45 -10.33 -22.22
CA ALA A 387 4.19 -11.56 -22.97
C ALA A 387 5.18 -11.80 -24.13
N ASP A 388 5.65 -10.71 -24.74
CA ASP A 388 6.35 -10.75 -26.03
C ASP A 388 7.80 -10.23 -25.97
N PRO A 389 8.70 -10.78 -26.80
CA PRO A 389 8.52 -12.00 -27.63
C PRO A 389 8.55 -13.30 -26.80
N ALA A 390 8.77 -13.19 -25.49
CA ALA A 390 8.72 -14.27 -24.52
C ALA A 390 8.32 -13.71 -23.15
N PRO A 391 7.74 -14.55 -22.27
CA PRO A 391 7.38 -14.15 -20.91
C PRO A 391 8.56 -13.54 -20.15
N ARG A 392 8.34 -12.37 -19.56
CA ARG A 392 9.34 -11.68 -18.74
C ARG A 392 8.69 -11.04 -17.53
N MET A 393 9.21 -11.35 -16.34
CA MET A 393 8.78 -10.70 -15.10
C MET A 393 8.96 -9.16 -15.16
N PRO A 394 8.11 -8.40 -14.46
CA PRO A 394 8.29 -6.96 -14.29
C PRO A 394 9.69 -6.65 -13.75
N GLN A 395 10.28 -5.54 -14.18
CA GLN A 395 11.65 -5.16 -13.81
C GLN A 395 11.60 -4.24 -12.58
N LEU A 396 11.18 -4.84 -11.47
CA LEU A 396 10.92 -4.15 -10.21
C LEU A 396 12.19 -3.63 -9.55
N ARG A 397 12.18 -2.36 -9.16
CA ARG A 397 13.22 -1.71 -8.36
C ARG A 397 12.60 -0.98 -7.17
N ALA A 398 13.15 -1.21 -5.99
CA ALA A 398 12.72 -0.54 -4.77
C ALA A 398 13.79 0.44 -4.27
N GLN A 399 13.39 1.57 -3.70
CA GLN A 399 14.28 2.49 -2.99
C GLN A 399 13.50 3.26 -1.92
N VAL A 400 14.21 3.78 -0.91
CA VAL A 400 13.62 4.62 0.13
C VAL A 400 13.88 6.10 -0.19
N LEU A 401 12.85 6.93 -0.09
CA LEU A 401 12.91 8.38 -0.31
C LEU A 401 12.34 9.14 0.91
N PRO A 402 12.97 10.25 1.36
CA PRO A 402 14.28 10.73 0.93
C PRO A 402 15.40 9.76 1.34
N ASP A 403 16.63 10.01 0.88
CA ASP A 403 17.80 9.27 1.37
C ASP A 403 17.98 9.56 2.86
N LEU A 404 17.86 8.52 3.69
CA LEU A 404 17.99 8.59 5.15
C LEU A 404 19.45 8.58 5.61
N GLY A 405 20.41 8.54 4.68
CA GLY A 405 21.84 8.48 4.95
C GLY A 405 22.34 7.07 5.23
N ASN A 406 23.57 6.99 5.75
CA ASN A 406 24.21 5.72 6.09
C ASN A 406 24.05 5.45 7.59
N GLY A 407 23.52 4.29 7.97
CA GLY A 407 23.42 3.89 9.38
C GLY A 407 22.21 3.03 9.72
N ILE A 408 21.16 3.07 8.89
CA ILE A 408 19.97 2.23 9.04
C ILE A 408 20.09 1.03 8.09
N SER A 409 19.99 -0.18 8.64
CA SER A 409 19.89 -1.41 7.86
C SER A 409 18.47 -1.57 7.32
N ALA A 410 18.36 -1.98 6.06
CA ALA A 410 17.09 -2.35 5.45
C ALA A 410 17.04 -3.87 5.28
N GLU A 411 16.05 -4.53 5.85
CA GLU A 411 15.75 -5.94 5.62
C GLU A 411 14.53 -6.02 4.71
N TRP A 412 14.67 -6.60 3.51
CA TRP A 412 13.56 -6.74 2.58
C TRP A 412 13.37 -8.18 2.10
N SER A 413 12.12 -8.54 1.85
CA SER A 413 11.73 -9.76 1.15
C SER A 413 10.42 -9.53 0.39
N MET A 414 10.14 -10.37 -0.60
CA MET A 414 8.84 -10.34 -1.28
C MET A 414 8.25 -11.75 -1.35
N ARG A 415 6.94 -11.87 -1.14
CA ARG A 415 6.18 -13.11 -1.35
C ARG A 415 5.12 -12.88 -2.41
N THR A 416 4.90 -13.87 -3.28
CA THR A 416 3.68 -13.94 -4.09
C THR A 416 2.83 -15.15 -3.71
N GLU A 417 1.52 -15.02 -3.83
CA GLU A 417 0.54 -16.05 -3.52
C GLU A 417 -0.53 -16.15 -4.63
N TYR A 418 -0.79 -17.38 -5.09
CA TYR A 418 -1.89 -17.71 -5.99
C TYR A 418 -2.65 -18.94 -5.48
N THR A 419 -3.89 -18.72 -5.02
CA THR A 419 -4.73 -19.72 -4.33
C THR A 419 -5.95 -20.17 -5.12
N ASP A 420 -6.11 -19.69 -6.35
CA ASP A 420 -7.33 -19.93 -7.10
C ASP A 420 -7.43 -21.37 -7.63
N HIS A 421 -8.66 -21.87 -7.79
CA HIS A 421 -8.96 -23.20 -8.31
C HIS A 421 -8.20 -24.36 -7.63
N GLY A 422 -8.10 -24.35 -6.30
CA GLY A 422 -7.50 -25.44 -5.52
C GLY A 422 -5.97 -25.47 -5.57
N ARG A 423 -5.36 -24.37 -6.02
CA ARG A 423 -3.92 -24.14 -5.92
C ARG A 423 -3.56 -23.44 -4.61
N ASN A 424 -2.27 -23.49 -4.28
CA ASN A 424 -1.68 -22.76 -3.17
C ASN A 424 -0.20 -22.53 -3.51
N ASP A 425 0.04 -21.80 -4.59
CA ASP A 425 1.38 -21.53 -5.09
C ASP A 425 1.94 -20.31 -4.36
N GLU A 426 3.09 -20.49 -3.71
CA GLU A 426 3.84 -19.40 -3.08
C GLU A 426 5.25 -19.31 -3.69
N VAL A 427 5.70 -18.08 -3.94
CA VAL A 427 7.08 -17.79 -4.36
C VAL A 427 7.65 -16.71 -3.47
N PHE A 428 8.82 -16.98 -2.87
CA PHE A 428 9.56 -16.05 -2.05
C PHE A 428 10.76 -15.49 -2.82
N VAL A 429 11.03 -14.21 -2.69
CA VAL A 429 12.14 -13.51 -3.37
C VAL A 429 13.02 -12.87 -2.30
N PRO A 430 14.32 -13.24 -2.24
CA PRO A 430 15.04 -14.16 -3.14
C PRO A 430 14.93 -15.66 -2.78
N GLY A 431 14.15 -16.03 -1.76
CA GLY A 431 14.18 -17.35 -1.11
C GLY A 431 13.67 -18.58 -1.91
N GLY A 432 13.08 -18.41 -3.10
CA GLY A 432 12.48 -19.48 -3.89
C GLY A 432 11.20 -20.05 -3.23
N ALA A 433 11.04 -21.37 -3.17
CA ALA A 433 9.84 -22.02 -2.62
C ALA A 433 9.93 -22.39 -1.12
N THR A 434 11.07 -22.14 -0.46
CA THR A 434 11.37 -22.81 0.82
C THR A 434 11.07 -22.01 2.07
N ALA A 435 11.11 -20.67 2.04
CA ALA A 435 10.70 -19.78 3.13
C ALA A 435 10.86 -18.31 2.73
N ASP A 436 10.20 -17.44 3.49
CA ASP A 436 10.53 -16.01 3.56
C ASP A 436 11.92 -15.85 4.19
N ALA A 437 12.84 -15.25 3.43
CA ALA A 437 14.25 -15.11 3.79
C ALA A 437 14.73 -13.68 3.44
N PRO A 438 14.57 -12.72 4.37
CA PRO A 438 14.90 -11.33 4.10
C PRO A 438 16.39 -11.13 3.84
N VAL A 439 16.68 -10.19 2.95
CA VAL A 439 18.04 -9.76 2.61
C VAL A 439 18.34 -8.46 3.32
N VAL A 440 19.49 -8.42 4.01
CA VAL A 440 20.03 -7.18 4.55
C VAL A 440 20.67 -6.36 3.43
N ALA A 441 20.18 -5.15 3.24
CA ALA A 441 20.67 -4.16 2.31
C ALA A 441 20.93 -2.82 3.01
N VAL A 442 21.57 -1.90 2.29
CA VAL A 442 21.77 -0.52 2.75
C VAL A 442 20.55 0.30 2.36
N ILE A 443 19.97 1.05 3.30
CA ILE A 443 18.70 1.77 3.07
C ILE A 443 18.80 2.86 2.01
N SER A 444 19.97 3.48 1.87
CA SER A 444 20.26 4.53 0.88
C SER A 444 20.46 4.00 -0.54
N GLN A 445 20.48 2.66 -0.73
CA GLN A 445 20.66 2.04 -2.05
C GLN A 445 19.33 1.63 -2.66
N GLN A 446 19.27 1.70 -3.98
CA GLN A 446 18.20 1.06 -4.76
C GLN A 446 18.43 -0.47 -4.82
N TRP A 447 17.37 -1.24 -4.61
CA TRP A 447 17.37 -2.70 -4.66
C TRP A 447 16.74 -3.19 -5.96
N ASP A 448 17.44 -4.10 -6.66
CA ASP A 448 17.00 -4.70 -7.92
C ASP A 448 16.25 -6.00 -7.65
N ILE A 449 14.94 -5.87 -7.37
CA ILE A 449 14.05 -7.01 -7.11
C ILE A 449 13.89 -7.84 -8.39
N GLY A 450 13.86 -7.20 -9.56
CA GLY A 450 13.85 -7.86 -10.87
C GLY A 450 15.01 -8.84 -11.06
N ALA A 451 16.22 -8.45 -10.70
CA ALA A 451 17.39 -9.32 -10.72
C ALA A 451 17.26 -10.50 -9.73
N ALA A 452 16.71 -10.26 -8.54
CA ALA A 452 16.46 -11.32 -7.56
C ALA A 452 15.42 -12.34 -8.07
N MET A 453 14.36 -11.89 -8.75
CA MET A 453 13.39 -12.78 -9.41
C MET A 453 14.04 -13.59 -10.53
N ALA A 454 14.89 -12.97 -11.36
CA ALA A 454 15.59 -13.65 -12.46
C ALA A 454 16.58 -14.72 -11.97
N ALA A 455 17.11 -14.57 -10.76
CA ALA A 455 18.03 -15.50 -10.13
C ALA A 455 17.35 -16.76 -9.55
N LEU A 456 16.02 -16.80 -9.51
CA LEU A 456 15.26 -17.97 -9.04
C LEU A 456 15.49 -19.19 -9.96
N PRO A 457 15.24 -20.41 -9.44
CA PRO A 457 15.20 -21.63 -10.25
C PRO A 457 14.28 -21.51 -11.45
N ASP A 458 14.61 -22.16 -12.56
CA ASP A 458 13.91 -22.06 -13.85
C ASP A 458 12.38 -22.26 -13.69
N GLU A 459 11.95 -23.18 -12.84
CA GLU A 459 10.54 -23.50 -12.57
C GLU A 459 9.76 -22.42 -11.78
N LEU A 460 10.47 -21.42 -11.22
CA LEU A 460 9.93 -20.27 -10.48
C LEU A 460 10.34 -18.92 -11.10
N ARG A 461 10.82 -18.89 -12.35
CA ARG A 461 11.26 -17.63 -12.98
C ARG A 461 10.12 -16.75 -13.48
N ILE A 462 8.97 -17.35 -13.79
CA ILE A 462 7.76 -16.65 -14.23
C ILE A 462 6.62 -17.09 -13.33
N PHE A 463 6.03 -16.13 -12.62
CA PHE A 463 5.01 -16.35 -11.60
C PHE A 463 4.19 -15.09 -11.42
N GLY A 464 2.99 -15.23 -10.85
CA GLY A 464 2.12 -14.10 -10.56
C GLY A 464 1.21 -14.40 -9.37
N GLY A 465 0.24 -13.52 -9.14
CA GLY A 465 -0.66 -13.57 -7.99
C GLY A 465 -0.62 -12.29 -7.18
N LYS A 466 -1.13 -12.37 -5.94
CA LYS A 466 -1.00 -11.29 -4.96
C LYS A 466 0.47 -11.23 -4.53
N ALA A 467 1.06 -10.04 -4.49
CA ALA A 467 2.45 -9.83 -4.13
C ALA A 467 2.54 -8.90 -2.91
N VAL A 468 3.40 -9.25 -1.96
CA VAL A 468 3.68 -8.44 -0.77
C VAL A 468 5.18 -8.26 -0.66
N LEU A 469 5.64 -7.02 -0.81
CA LEU A 469 7.01 -6.61 -0.49
C LEU A 469 7.04 -6.14 0.96
N LYS A 470 7.87 -6.78 1.79
CA LYS A 470 8.09 -6.39 3.18
C LYS A 470 9.42 -5.67 3.30
N LEU A 471 9.45 -4.61 4.10
CA LEU A 471 10.64 -3.87 4.47
C LEU A 471 10.63 -3.60 5.97
N ARG A 472 11.74 -3.89 6.64
CA ARG A 472 12.04 -3.42 8.00
C ARG A 472 13.29 -2.56 7.96
N ALA A 473 13.19 -1.31 8.41
CA ALA A 473 14.29 -0.36 8.48
C ALA A 473 14.82 -0.25 9.91
N GLY A 474 15.65 -1.21 10.34
CA GLY A 474 16.13 -1.28 11.72
C GLY A 474 14.96 -1.32 12.72
N ILE A 475 14.94 -0.38 13.67
CA ILE A 475 13.81 -0.14 14.57
C ILE A 475 12.90 1.02 14.13
N ALA A 476 13.29 1.73 13.06
CA ALA A 476 12.72 3.01 12.71
C ALA A 476 11.30 2.90 12.14
N PHE A 477 11.09 1.97 11.21
CA PHE A 477 9.78 1.69 10.64
C PHE A 477 9.72 0.30 10.00
N GLU A 478 8.49 -0.20 9.85
CA GLU A 478 8.15 -1.38 9.06
C GLU A 478 7.19 -0.96 7.95
N TYR A 479 7.22 -1.67 6.83
CA TYR A 479 6.37 -1.39 5.69
C TYR A 479 6.01 -2.67 4.94
N GLU A 480 4.74 -2.80 4.56
CA GLU A 480 4.26 -3.82 3.65
C GLU A 480 3.64 -3.13 2.43
N HIS A 481 4.13 -3.48 1.25
CA HIS A 481 3.59 -3.00 -0.01
C HIS A 481 2.87 -4.14 -0.71
N GLN A 482 1.54 -4.07 -0.73
CA GLN A 482 0.71 -5.06 -1.39
C GLN A 482 0.36 -4.60 -2.81
N PHE A 483 0.56 -5.48 -3.79
CA PHE A 483 0.25 -5.23 -5.19
C PHE A 483 -0.08 -6.55 -5.91
N ARG A 484 -0.36 -6.49 -7.21
CA ARG A 484 -0.67 -7.68 -8.01
C ARG A 484 0.36 -7.87 -9.13
N ILE A 485 0.76 -9.11 -9.36
CA ILE A 485 1.49 -9.50 -10.58
C ILE A 485 0.53 -10.30 -11.46
N ARG A 486 0.26 -9.80 -12.67
CA ARG A 486 -0.68 -10.40 -13.63
C ARG A 486 -0.01 -10.71 -14.97
N GLY A 487 -0.57 -11.65 -15.72
CA GLY A 487 -0.02 -12.10 -16.98
C GLY A 487 -0.60 -11.39 -18.20
N GLY A 488 0.27 -10.97 -19.13
CA GLY A 488 -0.15 -10.54 -20.46
C GLY A 488 -0.28 -11.71 -21.43
N ASN A 489 -1.29 -11.66 -22.31
CA ASN A 489 -1.40 -12.61 -23.43
C ASN A 489 -0.44 -12.21 -24.57
N PRO A 490 0.21 -13.18 -25.24
CA PRO A 490 1.08 -12.91 -26.38
C PRO A 490 0.29 -12.40 -27.59
N ASP A 491 0.94 -11.62 -28.46
CA ASP A 491 0.39 -11.34 -29.78
C ASP A 491 0.11 -12.63 -30.56
N ASP A 492 -1.05 -12.68 -31.23
CA ASP A 492 -1.51 -13.87 -31.96
C ASP A 492 -0.48 -14.40 -32.97
N ALA A 493 0.24 -13.51 -33.65
CA ALA A 493 1.25 -13.89 -34.63
C ALA A 493 2.52 -14.43 -33.95
N ILE A 494 2.89 -13.88 -32.79
CA ILE A 494 4.03 -14.35 -31.99
C ILE A 494 3.73 -15.74 -31.40
N ALA A 495 2.57 -15.91 -30.77
CA ALA A 495 2.12 -17.21 -30.27
C ALA A 495 2.09 -18.25 -31.39
N ARG A 496 1.49 -17.90 -32.53
CA ARG A 496 1.43 -18.76 -33.70
C ARG A 496 2.81 -19.15 -34.21
N ALA A 497 3.72 -18.19 -34.37
CA ALA A 497 5.07 -18.44 -34.86
C ALA A 497 5.85 -19.35 -33.89
N TYR A 498 5.72 -19.12 -32.58
CA TYR A 498 6.36 -19.97 -31.56
C TYR A 498 5.84 -21.40 -31.62
N ILE A 499 4.53 -21.59 -31.73
CA ILE A 499 3.90 -22.92 -31.84
C ILE A 499 4.36 -23.64 -33.10
N ASP A 500 4.37 -22.97 -34.25
CA ASP A 500 4.79 -23.58 -35.53
C ASP A 500 6.28 -23.98 -35.50
N ASN A 501 7.14 -23.16 -34.89
CA ASN A 501 8.56 -23.47 -34.71
C ASN A 501 8.81 -24.64 -33.74
N ASN A 502 7.86 -24.91 -32.83
CA ASN A 502 7.95 -25.97 -31.82
C ASN A 502 6.99 -27.13 -32.10
N ASN A 503 6.40 -27.23 -33.29
CA ASN A 503 5.30 -28.18 -33.55
C ASN A 503 5.71 -29.66 -33.59
N ARG A 504 7.02 -29.97 -33.60
CA ARG A 504 7.57 -31.34 -33.66
C ARG A 504 6.97 -32.21 -34.78
N GLY A 505 6.58 -31.61 -35.90
CA GLY A 505 5.91 -32.30 -37.02
C GLY A 505 4.39 -32.45 -36.90
N ILE A 506 3.80 -31.99 -35.80
CA ILE A 506 2.36 -31.97 -35.53
C ILE A 506 1.78 -30.67 -36.11
N TRP A 507 1.58 -30.66 -37.43
CA TRP A 507 1.24 -29.44 -38.20
C TRP A 507 -0.06 -28.72 -37.77
N PHE A 508 -0.94 -29.40 -37.02
CA PHE A 508 -2.22 -28.86 -36.54
C PHE A 508 -2.15 -28.34 -35.09
N ALA A 509 -0.97 -28.34 -34.44
CA ALA A 509 -0.85 -27.96 -33.04
C ALA A 509 -1.30 -26.51 -32.76
N TYR A 510 -1.02 -25.57 -33.67
CA TYR A 510 -1.51 -24.18 -33.55
C TYR A 510 -3.04 -24.11 -33.54
N ALA A 511 -3.72 -24.98 -34.30
CA ALA A 511 -5.17 -24.98 -34.40
C ALA A 511 -5.79 -25.48 -33.10
N ILE A 512 -5.16 -26.46 -32.44
CA ILE A 512 -5.52 -26.89 -31.08
C ILE A 512 -5.30 -25.75 -30.10
N ALA A 513 -4.11 -25.16 -30.04
CA ALA A 513 -3.81 -24.03 -29.15
C ALA A 513 -4.85 -22.91 -29.28
N ARG A 514 -5.16 -22.51 -30.53
CA ARG A 514 -6.14 -21.49 -30.88
C ARG A 514 -7.55 -21.83 -30.38
N HIS A 515 -7.99 -23.05 -30.61
CA HIS A 515 -9.33 -23.50 -30.23
C HIS A 515 -9.50 -23.64 -28.72
N GLU A 516 -8.52 -24.26 -28.07
CA GLU A 516 -8.54 -24.62 -26.66
C GLU A 516 -8.43 -23.39 -25.73
N SER A 517 -7.79 -22.33 -26.20
CA SER A 517 -7.63 -21.08 -25.45
C SER A 517 -8.61 -19.97 -25.87
N ARG A 518 -9.59 -20.28 -26.72
CA ARG A 518 -10.49 -19.27 -27.29
C ARG A 518 -11.44 -18.68 -26.24
N ASP A 519 -11.58 -17.36 -26.28
CA ASP A 519 -12.57 -16.59 -25.55
C ASP A 519 -13.26 -15.61 -26.51
N GLY A 520 -14.39 -16.03 -27.09
CA GLY A 520 -15.03 -15.32 -28.19
C GLY A 520 -14.11 -15.23 -29.42
N ASP A 521 -13.76 -14.00 -29.80
CA ASP A 521 -12.85 -13.72 -30.91
C ASP A 521 -11.37 -13.71 -30.48
N GLN A 522 -11.10 -13.67 -29.17
CA GLN A 522 -9.75 -13.66 -28.61
C GLN A 522 -9.20 -15.08 -28.58
N ILE A 523 -7.95 -15.26 -29.00
CA ILE A 523 -7.32 -16.57 -29.18
C ILE A 523 -5.92 -16.57 -28.57
N TYR A 524 -5.33 -17.76 -28.40
CA TYR A 524 -4.01 -17.91 -27.77
C TYR A 524 -3.94 -17.25 -26.38
N ASN A 525 -5.02 -17.40 -25.60
CA ASN A 525 -5.08 -16.85 -24.25
C ASN A 525 -4.40 -17.79 -23.24
N GLN A 526 -3.34 -17.31 -22.60
CA GLN A 526 -2.75 -17.91 -21.39
C GLN A 526 -3.49 -17.42 -20.15
N PHE A 527 -3.92 -16.15 -20.19
CA PHE A 527 -4.55 -15.42 -19.12
C PHE A 527 -5.92 -14.91 -19.55
N VAL A 528 -6.79 -14.65 -18.58
CA VAL A 528 -8.13 -14.08 -18.79
C VAL A 528 -7.98 -12.79 -19.58
N PRO A 529 -8.54 -12.71 -20.80
CA PRO A 529 -8.44 -11.52 -21.61
C PRO A 529 -9.38 -10.42 -21.12
N GLU A 530 -9.12 -9.19 -21.55
CA GLU A 530 -10.02 -8.08 -21.29
C GLU A 530 -11.38 -8.29 -21.96
N GLY A 531 -12.46 -8.06 -21.23
CA GLY A 531 -13.82 -8.25 -21.75
C GLY A 531 -14.16 -9.71 -22.08
N SER A 532 -13.65 -10.66 -21.29
CA SER A 532 -13.98 -12.09 -21.41
C SER A 532 -15.48 -12.31 -21.65
N VAL A 533 -15.83 -13.21 -22.58
CA VAL A 533 -17.24 -13.53 -22.83
C VAL A 533 -17.79 -14.54 -21.83
N TYR A 534 -16.92 -15.10 -20.97
CA TYR A 534 -17.33 -16.04 -19.94
C TYR A 534 -17.83 -15.28 -18.71
N PRO A 535 -19.10 -15.45 -18.31
CA PRO A 535 -19.68 -14.71 -17.18
C PRO A 535 -19.06 -15.01 -15.80
N ARG A 536 -18.15 -15.98 -15.73
CA ARG A 536 -17.40 -16.30 -14.51
C ARG A 536 -16.21 -15.37 -14.29
N PHE A 537 -15.80 -14.64 -15.32
CA PHE A 537 -14.68 -13.72 -15.27
C PHE A 537 -15.22 -12.29 -15.28
N GLY A 538 -14.89 -11.54 -14.25
CA GLY A 538 -15.12 -10.11 -14.18
C GLY A 538 -13.93 -9.29 -14.69
N PRO A 539 -14.05 -7.96 -14.79
CA PRO A 539 -12.94 -7.06 -15.10
C PRO A 539 -11.70 -7.26 -14.20
N GLU A 540 -11.89 -7.56 -12.92
CA GLU A 540 -10.87 -7.79 -11.89
C GLU A 540 -10.03 -9.06 -12.11
N ASP A 541 -10.56 -10.00 -12.90
CA ASP A 541 -9.91 -11.27 -13.23
C ASP A 541 -8.92 -11.14 -14.39
N LYS A 542 -8.88 -9.98 -15.07
CA LYS A 542 -7.96 -9.72 -16.18
C LYS A 542 -6.52 -10.09 -15.79
N GLY A 543 -5.89 -10.90 -16.63
CA GLY A 543 -4.51 -11.35 -16.44
C GLY A 543 -4.30 -12.45 -15.38
N LEU A 544 -5.38 -13.02 -14.81
CA LEU A 544 -5.31 -14.29 -14.08
C LEU A 544 -5.12 -15.46 -15.05
N PRO A 545 -4.53 -16.59 -14.62
CA PRO A 545 -4.43 -17.77 -15.46
C PRO A 545 -5.78 -18.22 -16.01
N PHE A 546 -5.89 -18.36 -17.33
CA PHE A 546 -7.14 -18.68 -18.00
C PHE A 546 -7.47 -20.17 -17.83
N PHE A 547 -8.57 -20.49 -17.15
CA PHE A 547 -8.97 -21.89 -16.94
C PHE A 547 -10.33 -22.23 -17.56
N SER A 548 -10.53 -23.50 -17.94
CA SER A 548 -11.74 -23.98 -18.64
C SER A 548 -12.85 -24.57 -17.74
N GLY A 549 -12.65 -24.64 -16.42
CA GLY A 549 -13.61 -25.15 -15.44
C GLY A 549 -13.20 -26.52 -14.89
N ASN A 550 -14.16 -27.40 -14.55
CA ASN A 550 -13.86 -28.78 -14.12
C ASN A 550 -14.02 -29.75 -15.32
N PRO A 551 -12.98 -30.52 -15.72
CA PRO A 551 -11.61 -30.56 -15.17
C PRO A 551 -10.73 -29.37 -15.60
N GLN A 552 -9.72 -29.05 -14.79
CA GLN A 552 -8.98 -27.77 -14.77
C GLN A 552 -7.90 -27.69 -15.86
N GLY A 553 -8.29 -27.37 -17.10
CA GLY A 553 -7.33 -26.96 -18.11
C GLY A 553 -6.88 -25.51 -17.91
N TRP A 554 -5.58 -25.23 -18.07
CA TRP A 554 -4.97 -23.90 -18.02
C TRP A 554 -4.52 -23.50 -19.45
N GLY A 555 -5.09 -22.45 -20.06
CA GLY A 555 -4.75 -22.00 -21.41
C GLY A 555 -3.29 -21.52 -21.47
N ILE A 556 -2.50 -21.54 -22.55
CA ILE A 556 -2.66 -21.93 -23.96
C ILE A 556 -2.25 -23.39 -24.17
N MET A 557 -3.07 -24.22 -24.79
CA MET A 557 -3.00 -25.71 -24.86
C MET A 557 -3.86 -26.39 -23.79
N GLN A 558 -4.41 -25.69 -22.81
CA GLN A 558 -5.34 -26.28 -21.82
C GLN A 558 -4.69 -27.47 -21.09
N LEU A 559 -3.58 -27.22 -20.38
CA LEU A 559 -2.89 -28.28 -19.66
C LEU A 559 -3.77 -28.82 -18.54
N ASP A 560 -4.44 -29.94 -18.80
CA ASP A 560 -5.19 -30.72 -17.82
C ASP A 560 -4.51 -32.07 -17.59
N PHE A 561 -3.67 -32.10 -16.57
CA PHE A 561 -2.99 -33.32 -16.13
C PHE A 561 -3.86 -34.16 -15.16
N SER A 562 -4.99 -33.63 -14.70
CA SER A 562 -5.82 -34.22 -13.64
C SER A 562 -6.73 -35.35 -14.14
N ALA A 563 -7.20 -35.27 -15.39
CA ALA A 563 -8.06 -36.29 -16.01
C ALA A 563 -7.38 -37.66 -16.24
N ALA A 564 -6.07 -37.77 -16.03
CA ALA A 564 -5.29 -39.00 -16.24
C ALA A 564 -4.63 -39.57 -14.95
N GLY A 565 -4.96 -39.05 -13.76
CA GLY A 565 -4.25 -39.41 -12.52
C GLY A 565 -2.80 -38.92 -12.48
N GLY A 566 -2.51 -37.85 -13.22
CA GLY A 566 -1.19 -37.23 -13.35
C GLY A 566 -0.85 -36.24 -12.24
N ARG A 567 0.22 -35.45 -12.44
CA ARG A 567 0.66 -34.38 -11.52
C ARG A 567 -0.14 -33.09 -11.74
N ALA A 568 -0.12 -32.15 -10.79
CA ALA A 568 -0.60 -30.79 -11.07
C ALA A 568 0.32 -30.05 -12.07
N ALA A 569 -0.23 -29.05 -12.78
CA ALA A 569 0.58 -28.10 -13.53
C ALA A 569 1.51 -27.33 -12.58
N THR A 570 2.73 -27.05 -13.01
CA THR A 570 3.72 -26.26 -12.27
C THR A 570 3.44 -24.77 -12.38
N VAL A 571 4.04 -23.96 -11.51
CA VAL A 571 3.93 -22.48 -11.56
C VAL A 571 4.35 -21.96 -12.94
N ALA A 572 5.51 -22.39 -13.44
CA ALA A 572 5.96 -22.02 -14.79
C ALA A 572 4.95 -22.43 -15.89
N GLU A 573 4.33 -23.60 -15.83
CA GLU A 573 3.34 -24.00 -16.85
C GLU A 573 2.05 -23.16 -16.83
N ILE A 574 1.78 -22.45 -15.73
CA ILE A 574 0.58 -21.63 -15.55
C ILE A 574 0.86 -20.16 -15.91
N TRP A 575 2.07 -19.68 -15.67
CA TRP A 575 2.43 -18.27 -15.85
C TRP A 575 3.37 -18.02 -17.04
N ASP A 576 4.02 -19.04 -17.59
CA ASP A 576 4.86 -18.96 -18.80
C ASP A 576 4.15 -19.65 -19.96
N TRP A 577 3.61 -18.87 -20.89
CA TRP A 577 2.89 -19.39 -22.05
C TRP A 577 3.78 -20.22 -22.99
N GLN A 578 5.09 -19.93 -23.06
CA GLN A 578 6.03 -20.72 -23.87
C GLN A 578 6.29 -22.07 -23.23
N ARG A 579 6.44 -22.11 -21.90
CA ARG A 579 6.52 -23.36 -21.14
C ARG A 579 5.24 -24.17 -21.27
N ASN A 580 4.08 -23.50 -21.23
CA ASN A 580 2.79 -24.14 -21.44
C ASN A 580 2.71 -24.83 -22.82
N VAL A 581 3.04 -24.11 -23.90
CA VAL A 581 3.10 -24.68 -25.26
C VAL A 581 4.04 -25.88 -25.33
N VAL A 582 5.22 -25.81 -24.72
CA VAL A 582 6.17 -26.94 -24.72
C VAL A 582 5.57 -28.18 -24.03
N SER A 583 4.95 -28.02 -22.87
CA SER A 583 4.26 -29.13 -22.18
C SER A 583 3.04 -29.64 -22.96
N GLY A 584 2.32 -28.75 -23.65
CA GLY A 584 1.21 -29.13 -24.53
C GLY A 584 1.69 -29.95 -25.74
N MET A 585 2.87 -29.65 -26.27
CA MET A 585 3.51 -30.45 -27.31
C MET A 585 3.90 -31.84 -26.83
N ASP A 586 4.42 -31.97 -25.59
CA ASP A 586 4.71 -33.28 -24.99
C ASP A 586 3.43 -34.13 -24.90
N ILE A 587 2.30 -33.53 -24.48
CA ILE A 587 1.00 -34.22 -24.46
C ILE A 587 0.57 -34.64 -25.87
N LEU A 588 0.67 -33.75 -26.85
CA LEU A 588 0.29 -34.05 -28.23
C LEU A 588 1.12 -35.18 -28.83
N GLU A 589 2.43 -35.19 -28.59
CA GLU A 589 3.34 -36.24 -29.05
C GLU A 589 2.96 -37.60 -28.45
N ASP A 590 2.68 -37.64 -27.14
CA ASP A 590 2.16 -38.83 -26.47
C ASP A 590 0.82 -39.30 -27.06
N LYS A 591 -0.12 -38.36 -27.31
CA LYS A 591 -1.41 -38.69 -27.95
C LYS A 591 -1.22 -39.20 -29.37
N GLN A 592 -0.24 -38.68 -30.12
CA GLN A 592 0.04 -39.11 -31.48
C GLN A 592 0.64 -40.51 -31.50
N LEU A 593 1.61 -40.80 -30.62
CA LEU A 593 2.16 -42.15 -30.44
C LEU A 593 1.07 -43.15 -30.05
N ASP A 594 0.15 -42.76 -29.17
CA ASP A 594 -0.98 -43.58 -28.78
C ASP A 594 -2.01 -43.76 -29.90
N ALA A 595 -2.23 -42.74 -30.74
CA ALA A 595 -3.07 -42.83 -31.93
C ALA A 595 -2.48 -43.81 -32.94
N ILE A 596 -1.17 -43.73 -33.21
CA ILE A 596 -0.44 -44.65 -34.09
C ILE A 596 -0.54 -46.08 -33.57
N ARG A 597 -0.23 -46.30 -32.28
CA ARG A 597 -0.32 -47.64 -31.66
C ARG A 597 -1.75 -48.19 -31.70
N TRP A 598 -2.74 -47.34 -31.45
CA TRP A 598 -4.14 -47.72 -31.53
C TRP A 598 -4.54 -48.11 -32.97
N MET A 599 -4.18 -47.30 -33.98
CA MET A 599 -4.46 -47.61 -35.39
C MET A 599 -3.75 -48.90 -35.86
N GLN A 600 -2.51 -49.13 -35.40
CA GLN A 600 -1.80 -50.39 -35.66
C GLN A 600 -2.50 -51.61 -35.03
N SER A 601 -3.12 -51.45 -33.85
CA SER A 601 -3.87 -52.53 -33.21
C SER A 601 -5.12 -52.96 -34.00
N LEU A 602 -5.65 -52.07 -34.85
CA LEU A 602 -6.79 -52.33 -35.73
C LEU A 602 -6.38 -53.01 -37.05
N ALA A 603 -5.08 -53.14 -37.32
CA ALA A 603 -4.59 -53.84 -38.51
C ALA A 603 -4.88 -55.35 -38.42
N PRO A 604 -5.14 -56.04 -39.55
CA PRO A 604 -5.46 -57.47 -39.54
C PRO A 604 -4.32 -58.29 -38.92
N GLN A 605 -4.58 -58.99 -37.82
CA GLN A 605 -3.61 -59.92 -37.24
C GLN A 605 -3.71 -61.28 -37.93
N ARG A 606 -2.58 -61.93 -38.20
CA ARG A 606 -2.55 -63.31 -38.71
C ARG A 606 -2.21 -64.28 -37.59
N ASP A 607 -2.94 -65.39 -37.51
CA ASP A 607 -2.59 -66.45 -36.57
C ASP A 607 -1.32 -67.20 -37.01
N ARG A 608 -0.82 -68.13 -36.16
CA ARG A 608 0.37 -68.96 -36.46
C ARG A 608 0.22 -69.86 -37.71
N ARG A 609 -0.97 -69.92 -38.32
CA ARG A 609 -1.30 -70.69 -39.53
C ARG A 609 -1.62 -69.79 -40.73
N GLY A 610 -1.46 -68.47 -40.60
CA GLY A 610 -1.63 -67.49 -41.68
C GLY A 610 -3.07 -67.04 -41.94
N ALA A 611 -4.05 -67.41 -41.11
CA ALA A 611 -5.44 -66.99 -41.25
C ALA A 611 -5.66 -65.56 -40.73
N LEU A 612 -6.43 -64.75 -41.48
CA LEU A 612 -6.74 -63.36 -41.16
C LEU A 612 -7.74 -63.28 -39.99
N LEU A 613 -7.36 -62.64 -38.89
CA LEU A 613 -8.26 -62.29 -37.80
C LEU A 613 -8.92 -60.94 -38.13
N VAL A 614 -10.24 -60.92 -38.25
CA VAL A 614 -11.02 -59.68 -38.40
C VAL A 614 -11.01 -58.95 -37.04
N PRO A 615 -10.71 -57.65 -36.97
CA PRO A 615 -10.85 -56.90 -35.74
C PRO A 615 -12.32 -56.92 -35.28
N LEU A 616 -12.59 -57.52 -34.12
CA LEU A 616 -13.87 -57.35 -33.43
C LEU A 616 -13.95 -55.92 -32.87
N ARG A 617 -15.14 -55.31 -32.88
CA ARG A 617 -15.37 -54.01 -32.24
C ARG A 617 -14.81 -54.04 -30.80
N PRO A 618 -14.17 -52.97 -30.32
CA PRO A 618 -13.72 -52.88 -28.93
C PRO A 618 -14.91 -52.58 -28.00
N THR A 619 -15.86 -53.51 -27.86
CA THR A 619 -16.90 -53.47 -26.83
C THR A 619 -16.63 -54.53 -25.76
N GLY A 620 -15.45 -54.48 -25.13
CA GLY A 620 -15.20 -55.08 -23.81
C GLY A 620 -15.51 -56.57 -23.54
N GLN A 621 -16.01 -57.36 -24.49
CA GLN A 621 -16.40 -58.76 -24.27
C GLN A 621 -15.94 -59.66 -25.41
N ARG A 622 -15.25 -60.74 -25.04
CA ARG A 622 -14.83 -61.83 -25.94
C ARG A 622 -16.02 -62.73 -26.23
N HIS A 623 -16.42 -62.88 -27.49
CA HIS A 623 -17.33 -63.95 -27.91
C HIS A 623 -16.81 -64.65 -29.18
N GLN A 624 -16.77 -65.99 -29.15
CA GLN A 624 -16.50 -66.84 -30.31
C GLN A 624 -17.77 -66.95 -31.16
N ALA A 625 -17.74 -66.51 -32.41
CA ALA A 625 -18.90 -66.58 -33.30
C ALA A 625 -18.88 -67.86 -34.17
N GLN A 626 -19.92 -68.69 -34.06
CA GLN A 626 -20.33 -69.69 -35.07
C GLN A 626 -21.36 -69.07 -36.03
N VAL A 627 -21.32 -69.46 -37.31
CA VAL A 627 -22.04 -68.84 -38.42
C VAL A 627 -23.33 -69.57 -38.78
N GLN A 628 -24.45 -68.86 -38.94
CA GLN A 628 -25.61 -69.27 -39.77
C GLN A 628 -26.25 -68.07 -40.49
N ALA A 629 -26.79 -68.30 -41.70
CA ALA A 629 -27.13 -67.30 -42.70
C ALA A 629 -28.66 -67.13 -42.92
N GLY A 630 -29.11 -65.90 -43.19
CA GLY A 630 -30.47 -65.57 -43.63
C GLY A 630 -30.66 -64.05 -43.82
N GLY A 631 -31.15 -63.62 -44.99
CA GLY A 631 -31.21 -62.22 -45.42
C GLY A 631 -32.50 -61.47 -45.07
N GLY A 632 -32.40 -60.14 -44.93
CA GLY A 632 -33.52 -59.22 -44.73
C GLY A 632 -33.10 -57.75 -44.93
N VAL A 633 -34.03 -56.92 -45.42
CA VAL A 633 -33.88 -55.52 -45.86
C VAL A 633 -34.01 -54.53 -44.69
N TYR A 634 -33.26 -53.42 -44.74
CA TYR A 634 -33.13 -52.35 -43.74
C TYR A 634 -34.38 -51.44 -43.62
N GLN A 635 -34.82 -51.12 -42.40
CA GLN A 635 -35.75 -50.02 -42.09
C GLN A 635 -35.23 -49.18 -40.91
N PRO A 636 -35.54 -47.86 -40.85
CA PRO A 636 -35.06 -46.96 -39.78
C PRO A 636 -35.93 -47.04 -38.52
N ASP A 637 -35.31 -46.88 -37.34
CA ASP A 637 -35.99 -46.80 -36.04
C ASP A 637 -36.67 -45.43 -35.84
N PRO A 638 -37.96 -45.38 -35.44
CA PRO A 638 -38.71 -44.13 -35.20
C PRO A 638 -38.44 -43.40 -33.87
N ASN A 639 -37.64 -43.94 -32.93
CA ASN A 639 -37.69 -43.48 -31.53
C ASN A 639 -36.52 -42.63 -30.99
N GLY A 640 -35.57 -42.21 -31.83
CA GLY A 640 -34.68 -41.09 -31.50
C GLY A 640 -33.79 -41.24 -30.24
N ASP A 641 -33.53 -42.45 -29.78
CA ASP A 641 -32.79 -42.74 -28.54
C ASP A 641 -31.39 -43.33 -28.78
N GLY A 642 -30.76 -43.06 -29.93
CA GLY A 642 -29.30 -43.16 -30.15
C GLY A 642 -28.57 -44.47 -29.78
N ARG A 643 -29.26 -45.54 -29.40
CA ARG A 643 -28.69 -46.85 -29.06
C ARG A 643 -28.95 -47.79 -30.22
N PHE A 644 -27.89 -48.17 -30.92
CA PHE A 644 -27.98 -49.21 -31.94
C PHE A 644 -28.27 -50.56 -31.26
N ASN A 645 -29.33 -51.26 -31.69
CA ASN A 645 -29.60 -52.62 -31.26
C ASN A 645 -28.55 -53.59 -31.83
N ASP A 646 -27.88 -54.31 -30.92
CA ASP A 646 -26.64 -55.08 -31.12
C ASP A 646 -26.82 -56.45 -31.82
N ALA A 647 -27.90 -56.65 -32.57
CA ALA A 647 -28.23 -57.95 -33.15
C ALA A 647 -28.58 -57.83 -34.63
N GLN A 648 -27.56 -57.88 -35.50
CA GLN A 648 -27.58 -58.50 -36.84
C GLN A 648 -26.31 -58.14 -37.62
N VAL A 649 -25.24 -58.91 -37.42
CA VAL A 649 -24.18 -59.05 -38.44
C VAL A 649 -24.35 -60.43 -39.06
N VAL A 650 -25.11 -60.49 -40.15
CA VAL A 650 -25.26 -61.72 -40.95
C VAL A 650 -24.71 -61.47 -42.34
N GLY A 651 -23.67 -62.24 -42.70
CA GLY A 651 -23.31 -62.54 -44.08
C GLY A 651 -22.57 -61.45 -44.85
N GLY A 652 -21.29 -61.25 -44.55
CA GLY A 652 -20.33 -60.62 -45.44
C GLY A 652 -19.10 -61.51 -45.60
N ALA A 653 -18.68 -61.75 -46.85
CA ALA A 653 -17.42 -62.45 -47.16
C ALA A 653 -16.23 -61.79 -46.43
N PRO A 654 -15.12 -62.52 -46.18
CA PRO A 654 -13.92 -61.90 -45.61
C PRO A 654 -13.48 -60.78 -46.54
N VAL A 655 -13.69 -59.54 -46.11
CA VAL A 655 -13.27 -58.36 -46.87
C VAL A 655 -11.75 -58.38 -46.85
N GLY A 656 -11.16 -58.53 -48.03
CA GLY A 656 -9.71 -58.42 -48.19
C GLY A 656 -9.28 -57.02 -47.76
N VAL A 657 -8.77 -56.91 -46.54
CA VAL A 657 -8.13 -55.68 -46.08
C VAL A 657 -6.80 -55.61 -46.82
N GLY A 658 -6.74 -54.73 -47.83
CA GLY A 658 -5.55 -54.54 -48.65
C GLY A 658 -4.31 -54.29 -47.78
N ASN A 659 -3.22 -54.98 -48.09
CA ASN A 659 -1.90 -54.73 -47.53
C ASN A 659 -1.40 -53.34 -47.96
N ARG A 660 -1.78 -52.24 -47.28
CA ARG A 660 -1.00 -51.00 -47.01
C ARG A 660 -1.88 -49.84 -46.49
N PRO A 661 -1.28 -48.89 -45.76
CA PRO A 661 -1.71 -48.44 -44.45
C PRO A 661 -2.80 -47.38 -44.54
N VAL A 662 -3.59 -47.31 -43.46
CA VAL A 662 -4.19 -46.09 -42.90
C VAL A 662 -4.50 -44.97 -43.91
N GLY A 663 -5.75 -44.88 -44.35
CA GLY A 663 -6.19 -43.92 -45.35
C GLY A 663 -6.08 -42.47 -44.88
N ALA A 664 -5.99 -41.54 -45.85
CA ALA A 664 -6.09 -40.12 -45.57
C ALA A 664 -7.53 -39.75 -45.19
N CYS A 665 -7.72 -38.99 -44.13
CA CYS A 665 -8.93 -38.22 -43.89
C CYS A 665 -8.84 -36.88 -44.64
N PHE A 666 -9.97 -36.34 -45.06
CA PHE A 666 -10.03 -35.06 -45.75
C PHE A 666 -10.59 -34.01 -44.79
N PHE A 667 -9.86 -32.92 -44.61
CA PHE A 667 -10.38 -31.75 -43.93
C PHE A 667 -11.39 -31.01 -44.80
N SER A 668 -12.12 -30.06 -44.21
CA SER A 668 -13.11 -29.23 -44.92
C SER A 668 -12.52 -28.41 -46.06
N ASP A 669 -11.21 -28.18 -46.07
CA ASP A 669 -10.46 -27.53 -47.15
C ASP A 669 -10.01 -28.51 -48.25
N GLY A 670 -10.30 -29.81 -48.12
CA GLY A 670 -9.90 -30.86 -49.06
C GLY A 670 -8.48 -31.39 -48.86
N THR A 671 -7.73 -30.93 -47.84
CA THR A 671 -6.37 -31.38 -47.57
C THR A 671 -6.38 -32.81 -46.99
N PRO A 672 -5.59 -33.76 -47.53
CA PRO A 672 -5.46 -35.10 -46.97
C PRO A 672 -4.54 -35.12 -45.74
N SER A 673 -5.01 -35.65 -44.61
CA SER A 673 -4.19 -35.98 -43.42
C SER A 673 -4.20 -37.47 -43.14
N PRO A 674 -3.16 -38.04 -42.53
CA PRO A 674 -3.23 -39.34 -41.88
C PRO A 674 -4.39 -39.39 -40.87
N ILE A 675 -5.15 -40.50 -40.84
CA ILE A 675 -6.26 -40.64 -39.89
C ILE A 675 -5.78 -40.59 -38.42
N GLU A 676 -4.52 -40.92 -38.17
CA GLU A 676 -3.84 -40.80 -36.88
C GLU A 676 -3.89 -39.38 -36.35
N ASP A 677 -3.79 -38.36 -37.20
CA ASP A 677 -3.85 -36.95 -36.78
C ASP A 677 -5.22 -36.62 -36.17
N ALA A 678 -6.29 -37.09 -36.80
CA ALA A 678 -7.63 -36.89 -36.29
C ALA A 678 -7.93 -37.72 -35.03
N VAL A 679 -7.38 -38.94 -34.94
CA VAL A 679 -7.43 -39.74 -33.71
C VAL A 679 -6.66 -39.02 -32.58
N THR A 680 -5.53 -38.38 -32.91
CA THR A 680 -4.72 -37.58 -31.98
C THR A 680 -5.53 -36.40 -31.44
N MET A 681 -6.16 -35.60 -32.31
CA MET A 681 -7.04 -34.49 -31.92
C MET A 681 -8.16 -34.95 -30.97
N LYS A 682 -8.84 -36.07 -31.27
CA LYS A 682 -9.90 -36.58 -30.38
C LYS A 682 -9.37 -37.09 -29.04
N LYS A 683 -8.21 -37.74 -29.04
CA LYS A 683 -7.54 -38.18 -27.80
C LYS A 683 -7.08 -37.00 -26.95
N TYR A 684 -6.75 -35.87 -27.59
CA TYR A 684 -6.44 -34.62 -26.89
C TYR A 684 -7.67 -34.08 -26.16
N ASN A 685 -8.82 -34.01 -26.83
CA ASN A 685 -10.12 -33.63 -26.23
C ASN A 685 -10.74 -34.71 -25.30
N GLY A 686 -9.95 -35.68 -24.83
CA GLY A 686 -10.41 -36.66 -23.83
C GLY A 686 -11.45 -37.68 -24.30
N ALA A 687 -11.66 -37.87 -25.62
CA ALA A 687 -12.52 -38.95 -26.10
C ALA A 687 -11.97 -40.33 -25.68
N THR A 688 -12.84 -41.27 -25.33
CA THR A 688 -12.48 -42.63 -24.88
C THR A 688 -13.25 -43.72 -25.66
N ALA A 689 -12.98 -45.00 -25.40
CA ALA A 689 -13.79 -46.14 -25.86
C ALA A 689 -13.98 -46.31 -27.39
N GLY A 690 -13.07 -45.80 -28.22
CA GLY A 690 -13.06 -46.11 -29.66
C GLY A 690 -13.96 -45.23 -30.52
N GLU A 691 -14.54 -44.17 -29.96
CA GLU A 691 -15.35 -43.14 -30.64
C GLU A 691 -14.52 -42.21 -31.56
N TYR A 692 -13.35 -42.67 -32.00
CA TYR A 692 -12.43 -41.88 -32.80
C TYR A 692 -12.81 -41.95 -34.28
N VAL A 693 -12.98 -43.16 -34.81
CA VAL A 693 -13.30 -43.46 -36.22
C VAL A 693 -14.29 -44.62 -36.33
N ALA A 694 -15.08 -44.66 -37.40
CA ALA A 694 -16.02 -45.73 -37.74
C ALA A 694 -15.64 -46.37 -39.09
N TRP A 695 -16.02 -47.62 -39.31
CA TRP A 695 -15.83 -48.30 -40.61
C TRP A 695 -17.05 -48.07 -41.50
N ALA A 696 -16.86 -47.45 -42.67
CA ALA A 696 -17.92 -47.22 -43.64
C ALA A 696 -17.47 -47.58 -45.06
N GLY A 697 -18.16 -48.53 -45.70
CA GLY A 697 -18.06 -48.75 -47.14
C GLY A 697 -16.66 -49.11 -47.69
N ALA A 698 -15.79 -49.71 -46.88
CA ALA A 698 -14.38 -50.05 -47.16
C ALA A 698 -13.32 -48.97 -46.84
N ALA A 699 -13.70 -47.89 -46.13
CA ALA A 699 -12.77 -46.92 -45.58
C ALA A 699 -13.06 -46.65 -44.10
N TRP A 700 -12.03 -46.20 -43.38
CA TRP A 700 -12.23 -45.56 -42.08
C TRP A 700 -12.75 -44.15 -42.30
N VAL A 701 -13.81 -43.78 -41.58
CA VAL A 701 -14.41 -42.44 -41.57
C VAL A 701 -14.43 -41.90 -40.15
N PHE A 702 -14.62 -40.59 -39.97
CA PHE A 702 -14.80 -40.03 -38.63
C PHE A 702 -16.04 -40.59 -37.97
N HIS A 703 -15.90 -41.00 -36.71
CA HIS A 703 -17.06 -41.38 -35.92
C HIS A 703 -17.96 -40.14 -35.76
N PRO A 704 -19.25 -40.22 -36.16
CA PRO A 704 -20.14 -39.05 -36.22
C PRO A 704 -20.51 -38.53 -34.82
N VAL A 705 -20.40 -39.40 -33.81
CA VAL A 705 -20.50 -39.04 -32.39
C VAL A 705 -19.09 -38.85 -31.85
N ASN A 706 -18.86 -37.76 -31.15
CA ASN A 706 -17.70 -37.63 -30.29
C ASN A 706 -18.20 -37.20 -28.91
N HIS A 707 -17.34 -37.27 -27.89
CA HIS A 707 -17.67 -36.93 -26.51
C HIS A 707 -18.53 -35.64 -26.47
N ARG A 708 -19.73 -35.71 -25.88
CA ARG A 708 -20.75 -34.62 -25.79
C ARG A 708 -21.51 -34.26 -27.09
N GLY A 709 -21.52 -35.11 -28.11
CA GLY A 709 -22.38 -34.97 -29.29
C GLY A 709 -21.90 -33.96 -30.35
N ARG A 710 -20.64 -33.52 -30.29
CA ARG A 710 -20.02 -32.58 -31.25
C ARG A 710 -18.79 -33.18 -31.91
N ASN A 711 -18.58 -32.90 -33.20
CA ASN A 711 -17.41 -33.39 -33.93
C ASN A 711 -16.22 -32.43 -33.77
N TYR A 712 -15.41 -32.65 -32.73
CA TYR A 712 -14.25 -31.82 -32.40
C TYR A 712 -13.23 -31.69 -33.55
N VAL A 713 -12.95 -32.79 -34.27
CA VAL A 713 -12.04 -32.74 -35.43
C VAL A 713 -12.62 -31.82 -36.50
N GLN A 714 -13.91 -31.92 -36.79
CA GLN A 714 -14.56 -31.04 -37.74
C GLN A 714 -14.56 -29.59 -37.26
N GLU A 715 -14.74 -29.31 -35.97
CA GLU A 715 -14.68 -27.95 -35.42
C GLU A 715 -13.28 -27.35 -35.60
N ILE A 716 -12.22 -28.06 -35.21
CA ILE A 716 -10.83 -27.64 -35.43
C ILE A 716 -10.57 -27.39 -36.92
N CYS A 717 -11.03 -28.27 -37.79
CA CYS A 717 -10.66 -28.24 -39.19
C CYS A 717 -11.47 -27.22 -39.99
N ALA A 718 -12.77 -27.11 -39.71
CA ALA A 718 -13.66 -26.14 -40.34
C ALA A 718 -13.40 -24.71 -39.85
N ASN A 719 -13.14 -24.54 -38.55
CA ASN A 719 -13.08 -23.22 -37.94
C ASN A 719 -11.64 -22.68 -37.83
N GLU A 720 -10.64 -23.55 -37.71
CA GLU A 720 -9.27 -23.13 -37.39
C GLU A 720 -8.27 -23.43 -38.52
N VAL A 721 -8.34 -24.61 -39.15
CA VAL A 721 -7.42 -24.99 -40.24
C VAL A 721 -7.80 -24.36 -41.58
N GLY A 722 -9.10 -24.22 -41.86
CA GLY A 722 -9.65 -23.66 -43.11
C GLY A 722 -9.41 -22.16 -43.33
N GLN A 723 -8.76 -21.46 -42.40
CA GLN A 723 -8.36 -20.06 -42.51
C GLN A 723 -6.87 -19.89 -42.89
N ARG A 724 -6.33 -20.77 -43.75
CA ARG A 724 -5.07 -20.45 -44.46
C ARG A 724 -5.37 -19.36 -45.50
N PRO A 725 -4.55 -18.30 -45.60
CA PRO A 725 -4.68 -17.34 -46.70
C PRO A 725 -4.57 -18.03 -48.07
#